data_AF-A0A835YAG7-F1
#
_entry.id   AF-A0A835YAG7-F1
#
_cell.length_a   1.000
_cell.length_b   1.000
_cell.length_c   1.000
_cell.angle_alpha   90.00
_cell.angle_beta   90.00
_cell.angle_gamma   90.00
#
_symmetry.space_group_name_H-M   'P 1'
#
loop_
_entity.id
_entity.type
_entity.pdbx_description
1 polymer ?
#
loop_
_entity_poly.entity_id
_entity_poly.type
_entity_poly.pdbx_seq_one_letter_code
_entity_poly.pdbx_strand_id
1 'polypeptide(L)'
;MGPEKRKRKSAGAPTSEPAKERRLDDTLPSWQDHCGYTVLELANHQTVLFVGEATLQVLHGAVRVGGQWVGVESPPLLLSTGGRFGLALAITAEAPVAQVPLAAAQTVEVSLQSRPPLPTQPLVAGAEGEGEEAGRTEAPPPSRPLGPTTGPQRQASGGLPGPSGGGSPAPTFSLHRPSDTRAPASLNVSREWDQAIDSLLSSAASGAPLVLAVLGAKGVGKSSFARLAAARLLEHVPAVALLDTDVGQPEATPPGVAALHLLTAAGGGSGGEGGGGGAGEGGRGGGCGAMIGPPHAHSRRPWDARFVGDVSPQHDPQLYLSAVQSLYGTYWRWAASGGGSGPGPGARWPPLVVNTHGWVKGLGFDLLTQLLRSIAPTHVVQIRAGPDRKNLPKGAFWCDPGDPAAAGVAPPAALFSLESLAEAPPGPGGAAAGAGAGPAGSGGPGGVASGGGRGPGGGGGAAAGAGGGGGGGGAGGGAKGGEGAGAGPRALKPVESRGLAWHAWAKRVVGWEPAWGSFESDDFWRVAGALASCPPWAVSLDALHVQLLAGSIAPQQLGRLLNGAVVGLLATQHPPPPAGMVAAAPPPRRRSAAPATAADAAAAADAAAWEELDPAAAAAAFPPGAVSYIGASAAPPPLLPCVGLGLVRAVDMASRTAYVLTDVPAERLECVGVMVVGRLELPGSLTVGGEVAWPYSALFGLSAEATGAGAGRARRNLSRASLVELAG
;
A
#
# COMPACT_ATOMS: atom_id res chain seq x y z
N MET A 1 14.97 -21.67 94.90
CA MET A 1 14.63 -21.53 93.46
C MET A 1 14.02 -20.16 93.27
N GLY A 2 14.83 -19.21 92.79
CA GLY A 2 14.49 -17.77 92.78
C GLY A 2 13.56 -17.40 91.62
N PRO A 3 12.53 -16.56 91.84
CA PRO A 3 11.60 -16.13 90.80
C PRO A 3 12.00 -14.80 90.15
N GLU A 4 11.51 -14.65 88.92
CA GLU A 4 11.71 -13.57 87.97
C GLU A 4 11.31 -12.17 88.47
N LYS A 5 12.08 -11.15 88.04
CA LYS A 5 11.59 -9.77 87.91
C LYS A 5 11.95 -9.21 86.54
N ARG A 6 10.91 -8.93 85.75
CA ARG A 6 10.90 -8.28 84.44
C ARG A 6 11.57 -6.89 84.49
N LYS A 7 12.50 -6.63 83.57
CA LYS A 7 13.01 -5.28 83.24
C LYS A 7 12.63 -4.95 81.79
N ARG A 8 11.91 -3.84 81.62
CA ARG A 8 11.63 -3.21 80.32
C ARG A 8 12.96 -2.75 79.68
N LYS A 9 13.18 -3.07 78.41
CA LYS A 9 14.23 -2.49 77.56
C LYS A 9 13.58 -1.77 76.37
N SER A 10 14.14 -0.60 76.08
CA SER A 10 13.77 0.40 75.09
C SER A 10 13.60 -0.13 73.66
N ALA A 11 12.58 0.39 72.96
CA ALA A 11 12.38 0.21 71.54
C ALA A 11 13.54 0.82 70.74
N GLY A 12 14.18 -0.01 69.92
CA GLY A 12 15.13 0.42 68.90
C GLY A 12 14.39 1.04 67.72
N ALA A 13 15.00 2.07 67.13
CA ALA A 13 14.52 2.76 65.94
C ALA A 13 14.34 1.78 64.75
N PRO A 14 13.34 1.99 63.89
CA PRO A 14 13.21 1.21 62.67
C PRO A 14 14.37 1.56 61.73
N THR A 15 15.17 0.55 61.39
CA THR A 15 16.16 0.62 60.31
C THR A 15 15.43 0.91 59.01
N SER A 16 15.64 2.10 58.45
CA SER A 16 15.26 2.41 57.08
C SER A 16 16.04 1.48 56.15
N GLU A 17 15.35 0.58 55.45
CA GLU A 17 15.92 -0.07 54.28
C GLU A 17 16.41 1.01 53.31
N PRO A 18 17.61 0.89 52.72
CA PRO A 18 18.04 1.82 51.70
C PRO A 18 17.07 1.69 50.52
N ALA A 19 16.42 2.81 50.16
CA ALA A 19 15.68 2.91 48.92
C ALA A 19 16.60 2.42 47.79
N LYS A 20 16.20 1.32 47.12
CA LYS A 20 16.88 0.84 45.92
C LYS A 20 17.02 2.04 44.98
N GLU A 21 18.26 2.49 44.82
CA GLU A 21 18.66 3.45 43.82
C GLU A 21 18.15 2.91 42.48
N ARG A 22 17.10 3.52 41.92
CA ARG A 22 16.63 3.20 40.57
C ARG A 22 17.83 3.40 39.65
N ARG A 23 18.27 2.33 38.98
CA ARG A 23 19.32 2.45 37.96
C ARG A 23 18.81 3.45 36.91
N LEU A 24 19.69 4.32 36.42
CA LEU A 24 19.37 5.21 35.30
C LEU A 24 18.79 4.45 34.08
N ASP A 25 19.09 3.14 33.98
CA ASP A 25 18.62 2.23 32.93
C ASP A 25 17.09 1.99 32.95
N ASP A 26 16.41 2.13 34.10
CA ASP A 26 14.96 1.84 34.23
C ASP A 26 14.05 2.89 33.54
N THR A 27 14.64 3.87 32.85
CA THR A 27 13.93 4.97 32.18
C THR A 27 13.83 4.81 30.67
N LEU A 28 14.58 3.86 30.09
CA LEU A 28 14.59 3.60 28.65
C LEU A 28 13.74 2.37 28.31
N PRO A 29 13.22 2.27 27.07
CA PRO A 29 12.63 1.04 26.58
C PRO A 29 13.62 -0.13 26.68
N SER A 30 13.16 -1.27 27.19
CA SER A 30 13.91 -2.53 27.26
C SER A 30 13.20 -3.62 26.45
N TRP A 31 13.98 -4.58 25.96
CA TRP A 31 13.47 -5.77 25.30
C TRP A 31 14.41 -6.96 25.50
N GLN A 32 13.85 -8.16 25.46
CA GLN A 32 14.56 -9.42 25.63
C GLN A 32 14.28 -10.33 24.44
N ASP A 33 15.34 -10.84 23.82
CA ASP A 33 15.25 -11.75 22.68
C ASP A 33 15.18 -13.21 23.16
N HIS A 34 14.21 -13.94 22.64
CA HIS A 34 14.00 -15.37 22.86
C HIS A 34 14.08 -16.12 21.53
N CYS A 35 14.08 -17.46 21.60
CA CYS A 35 14.05 -18.30 20.40
C CYS A 35 12.73 -18.09 19.63
N GLY A 36 12.78 -17.27 18.56
CA GLY A 36 11.66 -17.03 17.64
C GLY A 36 10.79 -15.79 17.94
N TYR A 37 10.98 -15.12 19.07
CA TYR A 37 10.25 -13.90 19.43
C TYR A 37 11.05 -12.98 20.35
N THR A 38 10.66 -11.71 20.41
CA THR A 38 11.23 -10.68 21.30
C THR A 38 10.12 -10.12 22.18
N VAL A 39 10.36 -9.97 23.48
CA VAL A 39 9.43 -9.31 24.41
C VAL A 39 9.91 -7.90 24.68
N LEU A 40 9.05 -6.90 24.48
CA LEU A 40 9.28 -5.51 24.82
C LEU A 40 8.60 -5.20 26.15
N GLU A 41 9.34 -4.53 27.03
CA GLU A 41 8.84 -3.96 28.28
C GLU A 41 8.91 -2.44 28.17
N LEU A 42 7.75 -1.80 28.16
CA LEU A 42 7.62 -0.35 27.94
C LEU A 42 6.89 0.28 29.12
N ALA A 43 7.48 1.29 29.74
CA ALA A 43 6.74 2.18 30.62
C ALA A 43 5.76 3.04 29.81
N ASN A 44 4.69 3.53 30.44
CA ASN A 44 3.71 4.38 29.77
C ASN A 44 4.35 5.56 29.00
N HIS A 45 3.86 5.81 27.79
CA HIS A 45 4.37 6.78 26.80
C HIS A 45 5.76 6.52 26.23
N GLN A 46 6.45 5.44 26.63
CA GLN A 46 7.68 5.04 25.96
C GLN A 46 7.38 4.56 24.54
N THR A 47 8.31 4.84 23.63
CA THR A 47 8.21 4.47 22.22
C THR A 47 9.44 3.69 21.80
N VAL A 48 9.21 2.63 21.02
CA VAL A 48 10.25 1.90 20.28
C VAL A 48 9.98 2.03 18.78
N LEU A 49 11.04 2.20 18.00
CA LEU A 49 10.97 2.20 16.54
C LEU A 49 11.25 0.81 16.01
N PHE A 50 10.30 0.30 15.25
CA PHE A 50 10.34 -1.02 14.62
C PHE A 50 10.67 -0.90 13.13
N VAL A 51 11.62 -1.71 12.66
CA VAL A 51 11.95 -1.87 11.23
C VAL A 51 12.06 -3.35 10.89
N GLY A 52 11.36 -3.80 9.86
CA GLY A 52 11.35 -5.19 9.40
C GLY A 52 9.97 -5.78 9.42
N GLU A 53 9.88 -7.07 9.74
CA GLU A 53 8.65 -7.85 9.66
C GLU A 53 8.44 -8.69 10.92
N ALA A 54 7.27 -8.56 11.55
CA ALA A 54 6.93 -9.28 12.76
C ALA A 54 5.41 -9.31 13.00
N THR A 55 4.94 -10.32 13.72
CA THR A 55 3.60 -10.32 14.31
C THR A 55 3.69 -9.74 15.72
N LEU A 56 2.92 -8.69 15.99
CA LEU A 56 2.79 -8.05 17.28
C LEU A 56 1.59 -8.60 18.05
N GLN A 57 1.81 -9.00 19.30
CA GLN A 57 0.75 -9.36 20.23
C GLN A 57 0.99 -8.64 21.56
N VAL A 58 -0.03 -7.95 22.08
CA VAL A 58 0.07 -7.29 23.38
C VAL A 58 -0.21 -8.32 24.47
N LEU A 59 0.73 -8.49 25.40
CA LEU A 59 0.62 -9.42 26.52
C LEU A 59 0.02 -8.73 27.75
N HIS A 60 0.39 -7.47 27.98
CA HIS A 60 -0.13 -6.66 29.08
C HIS A 60 -0.23 -5.18 28.68
N GLY A 61 -1.32 -4.51 29.07
CA GLY A 61 -1.56 -3.10 28.75
C GLY A 61 -2.02 -2.88 27.31
N ALA A 62 -1.54 -1.80 26.69
CA ALA A 62 -1.87 -1.46 25.32
C ALA A 62 -0.77 -0.61 24.66
N VAL A 63 -0.72 -0.68 23.34
CA VAL A 63 0.18 0.13 22.52
C VAL A 63 -0.56 0.79 21.36
N ARG A 64 0.01 1.90 20.89
CA ARG A 64 -0.36 2.53 19.63
C ARG A 64 0.67 2.20 18.56
N VAL A 65 0.19 1.73 17.41
CA VAL A 65 1.02 1.41 16.23
C VAL A 65 0.38 1.98 14.98
N GLY A 66 1.09 2.84 14.25
CA GLY A 66 0.57 3.44 13.01
C GLY A 66 -0.72 4.25 13.20
N GLY A 67 -0.95 4.78 14.40
CA GLY A 67 -2.17 5.49 14.79
C GLY A 67 -3.26 4.59 15.36
N GLN A 68 -3.16 3.27 15.23
CA GLN A 68 -4.16 2.31 15.74
C GLN A 68 -3.87 1.90 17.19
N TRP A 69 -4.91 1.77 18.00
CA TRP A 69 -4.86 1.11 19.31
C TRP A 69 -4.79 -0.42 19.19
N VAL A 70 -3.89 -1.03 19.95
CA VAL A 70 -3.76 -2.49 20.07
C VAL A 70 -3.67 -2.82 21.56
N GLY A 71 -4.63 -3.58 22.05
CA GLY A 71 -4.69 -4.07 23.44
C GLY A 71 -4.55 -5.58 23.53
N VAL A 72 -4.62 -6.12 24.74
CA VAL A 72 -4.52 -7.58 25.00
C VAL A 72 -5.59 -8.38 24.26
N GLU A 73 -6.80 -7.83 24.12
CA GLU A 73 -7.93 -8.46 23.42
C GLU A 73 -7.86 -8.28 21.89
N SER A 74 -6.89 -7.52 21.38
CA SER A 74 -6.73 -7.33 19.94
C SER A 74 -6.13 -8.58 19.29
N PRO A 75 -6.58 -8.97 18.08
CA PRO A 75 -5.94 -10.06 17.35
C PRO A 75 -4.47 -9.70 17.04
N PRO A 76 -3.60 -10.71 16.84
CA PRO A 76 -2.21 -10.47 16.48
C PRO A 76 -2.10 -9.55 15.25
N LEU A 77 -1.30 -8.50 15.38
CA LEU A 77 -1.15 -7.45 14.38
C LEU A 77 0.09 -7.70 13.52
N LEU A 78 -0.09 -7.78 12.22
CA LEU A 78 1.01 -7.96 11.27
C LEU A 78 1.71 -6.61 11.02
N LEU A 79 3.01 -6.55 11.29
CA LEU A 79 3.84 -5.37 11.07
C LEU A 79 4.82 -5.63 9.93
N SER A 80 4.77 -4.80 8.89
CA SER A 80 5.85 -4.72 7.90
C SER A 80 6.18 -3.27 7.60
N THR A 81 7.46 -2.94 7.68
CA THR A 81 7.96 -1.65 7.20
C THR A 81 8.30 -1.68 5.71
N GLY A 82 8.10 -2.81 5.03
CA GLY A 82 8.34 -2.92 3.60
C GLY A 82 9.83 -2.84 3.20
N GLY A 83 10.73 -3.20 4.12
CA GLY A 83 12.17 -3.17 3.93
C GLY A 83 12.79 -1.78 3.99
N ARG A 84 13.90 -1.59 3.27
CA ARG A 84 14.78 -0.39 3.32
C ARG A 84 14.16 0.95 2.87
N PHE A 85 12.91 0.93 2.40
CA PHE A 85 12.26 2.08 1.78
C PHE A 85 11.12 2.66 2.62
N GLY A 86 10.62 1.92 3.61
CA GLY A 86 9.57 2.41 4.49
C GLY A 86 10.12 3.22 5.65
N LEU A 87 9.23 3.97 6.27
CA LEU A 87 9.47 4.57 7.58
C LEU A 87 9.42 3.47 8.63
N ALA A 88 10.18 3.66 9.70
CA ALA A 88 10.02 2.87 10.91
C ALA A 88 8.62 3.07 11.49
N LEU A 89 8.05 2.00 12.03
CA LEU A 89 6.79 2.06 12.77
C LEU A 89 7.10 2.39 14.23
N ALA A 90 6.45 3.42 14.77
CA ALA A 90 6.48 3.69 16.19
C ALA A 90 5.51 2.76 16.91
N ILE A 91 6.01 2.06 17.93
CA ILE A 91 5.23 1.29 18.91
C ILE A 91 5.29 2.07 20.22
N THR A 92 4.19 2.71 20.60
CA THR A 92 4.13 3.58 21.77
C THR A 92 3.22 2.98 22.84
N ALA A 93 3.72 2.81 24.05
CA ALA A 93 2.90 2.35 25.18
C ALA A 93 1.86 3.42 25.58
N GLU A 94 0.59 3.03 25.73
CA GLU A 94 -0.47 3.90 26.21
C GLU A 94 -1.22 3.22 27.38
N ALA A 95 -1.24 3.87 28.54
CA ALA A 95 -2.09 3.47 29.65
C ALA A 95 -3.55 3.92 29.41
N PRO A 96 -4.56 3.09 29.73
CA PRO A 96 -5.96 3.50 29.61
C PRO A 96 -6.26 4.71 30.51
N VAL A 97 -6.84 5.75 29.91
CA VAL A 97 -7.14 7.04 30.57
C VAL A 97 -8.21 6.92 31.67
N ALA A 98 -8.98 5.83 31.69
CA ALA A 98 -10.00 5.57 32.68
C ALA A 98 -9.62 4.35 33.53
N GLN A 99 -9.46 4.57 34.84
CA GLN A 99 -9.13 3.59 35.89
C GLN A 99 -7.65 3.18 35.96
N VAL A 100 -6.81 3.93 36.71
CA VAL A 100 -5.75 3.38 37.60
C VAL A 100 -5.17 4.51 38.50
N PRO A 101 -4.87 4.24 39.80
CA PRO A 101 -4.21 5.21 40.68
C PRO A 101 -2.79 5.57 40.22
N LEU A 102 -2.42 6.84 40.34
CA LEU A 102 -1.17 7.50 39.89
C LEU A 102 0.17 6.91 40.42
N ALA A 103 0.17 5.79 41.15
CA ALA A 103 1.30 5.33 41.98
C ALA A 103 1.96 4.01 41.56
N ALA A 104 1.41 3.25 40.61
CA ALA A 104 2.06 2.05 40.06
C ALA A 104 2.69 2.38 38.70
N ALA A 105 4.00 2.12 38.54
CA ALA A 105 4.60 2.11 37.21
C ALA A 105 3.94 0.96 36.43
N GLN A 106 3.02 1.29 35.52
CA GLN A 106 2.43 0.31 34.62
C GLN A 106 3.41 0.02 33.51
N THR A 107 3.92 -1.20 33.50
CA THR A 107 4.70 -1.75 32.39
C THR A 107 3.73 -2.36 31.39
N VAL A 108 3.87 -1.98 30.13
CA VAL A 108 3.22 -2.58 28.98
C VAL A 108 4.15 -3.65 28.42
N GLU A 109 3.63 -4.85 28.19
CA GLU A 109 4.38 -5.97 27.64
C GLU A 109 3.87 -6.34 26.25
N VAL A 110 4.79 -6.47 25.30
CA VAL A 110 4.48 -6.78 23.89
C VAL A 110 5.37 -7.90 23.41
N SER A 111 4.80 -8.90 22.74
CA SER A 111 5.54 -9.92 22.01
C SER A 111 5.63 -9.57 20.52
N LEU A 112 6.83 -9.64 19.96
CA LEU A 112 7.11 -9.57 18.54
C LEU A 112 7.64 -10.91 18.04
N GLN A 113 6.84 -11.64 17.28
CA GLN A 113 7.25 -12.88 16.66
C GLN A 113 7.79 -12.61 15.25
N SER A 114 8.99 -13.12 14.94
CA SER A 114 9.58 -12.97 13.59
C SER A 114 8.72 -13.64 12.52
N ARG A 115 8.85 -13.16 11.29
CA ARG A 115 8.23 -13.79 10.11
C ARG A 115 8.65 -15.26 10.03
N PRO A 116 7.70 -16.20 9.83
CA PRO A 116 8.06 -17.59 9.52
C PRO A 116 8.97 -17.68 8.29
N PRO A 117 9.87 -18.68 8.21
CA PRO A 117 10.63 -18.90 7.00
C PRO A 117 9.69 -19.14 5.81
N LEU A 118 9.99 -18.48 4.68
CA LEU A 118 9.20 -18.67 3.45
C LEU A 118 9.27 -20.14 3.03
N PRO A 119 8.15 -20.71 2.50
CA PRO A 119 8.17 -22.06 1.95
C PRO A 119 9.23 -22.14 0.83
N THR A 120 10.16 -23.07 0.95
CA THR A 120 11.04 -23.43 -0.17
C THR A 120 10.21 -24.26 -1.14
N GLN A 121 9.66 -23.64 -2.20
CA GLN A 121 9.21 -24.45 -3.32
C GLN A 121 10.45 -25.05 -3.98
N PRO A 122 10.52 -26.38 -4.17
CA PRO A 122 11.54 -26.94 -5.04
C PRO A 122 11.27 -26.36 -6.44
N LEU A 123 12.24 -25.60 -6.96
CA LEU A 123 12.37 -25.46 -8.42
C LEU A 123 12.35 -26.90 -8.94
N VAL A 124 11.34 -27.23 -9.75
CA VAL A 124 11.19 -28.57 -10.32
C VAL A 124 12.45 -28.85 -11.15
N ALA A 125 13.43 -29.50 -10.54
CA ALA A 125 14.39 -30.31 -11.26
C ALA A 125 13.57 -31.42 -11.90
N GLY A 126 13.67 -31.53 -13.23
CA GLY A 126 12.82 -32.39 -14.04
C GLY A 126 12.58 -33.74 -13.38
N ALA A 127 11.32 -34.00 -13.05
CA ALA A 127 10.88 -35.36 -12.82
C ALA A 127 11.03 -36.07 -14.17
N GLU A 128 12.10 -36.85 -14.31
CA GLU A 128 12.14 -37.95 -15.27
C GLU A 128 11.03 -38.91 -14.84
N GLY A 129 9.83 -38.66 -15.36
CA GLY A 129 8.73 -39.60 -15.33
C GLY A 129 9.12 -40.76 -16.25
N GLU A 130 9.33 -41.92 -15.65
CA GLU A 130 9.31 -43.20 -16.33
C GLU A 130 7.98 -43.32 -17.09
N GLY A 131 8.04 -43.09 -18.40
CA GLY A 131 6.99 -43.37 -19.35
C GLY A 131 7.49 -44.43 -20.31
N GLU A 132 6.89 -45.61 -20.25
CA GLU A 132 7.02 -46.65 -21.27
C GLU A 132 6.75 -46.07 -22.66
N GLU A 133 7.75 -46.09 -23.53
CA GLU A 133 7.50 -46.03 -24.97
C GLU A 133 8.33 -47.10 -25.69
N ALA A 134 7.59 -48.00 -26.31
CA ALA A 134 8.10 -49.13 -27.05
C ALA A 134 8.72 -48.70 -28.39
N GLY A 135 9.96 -49.16 -28.61
CA GLY A 135 10.47 -49.53 -29.93
C GLY A 135 10.87 -48.39 -30.87
N ARG A 136 12.18 -48.18 -31.03
CA ARG A 136 12.91 -48.52 -32.27
C ARG A 136 14.41 -48.27 -32.09
N THR A 137 15.15 -49.22 -32.63
CA THR A 137 16.60 -49.41 -32.69
C THR A 137 17.37 -48.26 -33.32
N GLU A 138 18.44 -47.81 -32.69
CA GLU A 138 19.75 -47.57 -33.32
C GLU A 138 20.85 -47.40 -32.26
N ALA A 139 21.98 -48.10 -32.47
CA ALA A 139 23.06 -48.24 -31.49
C ALA A 139 24.12 -47.13 -31.61
N PRO A 140 24.71 -46.64 -30.50
CA PRO A 140 25.87 -45.77 -30.54
C PRO A 140 27.21 -46.57 -30.59
N PRO A 141 28.28 -46.02 -31.19
CA PRO A 141 29.57 -46.71 -31.32
C PRO A 141 30.40 -46.67 -30.02
N PRO A 142 31.36 -47.60 -29.83
CA PRO A 142 32.02 -47.82 -28.55
C PRO A 142 33.18 -46.85 -28.28
N SER A 143 33.27 -46.43 -27.02
CA SER A 143 34.38 -45.72 -26.40
C SER A 143 35.67 -46.54 -26.34
N ARG A 144 36.82 -45.89 -26.57
CA ARG A 144 38.16 -46.44 -26.30
C ARG A 144 38.89 -45.58 -25.25
N PRO A 145 39.61 -46.17 -24.28
CA PRO A 145 40.19 -45.47 -23.14
C PRO A 145 41.66 -45.08 -23.40
N LEU A 146 42.10 -43.96 -22.81
CA LEU A 146 43.53 -43.65 -22.67
C LEU A 146 43.80 -43.13 -21.26
N GLY A 147 44.82 -43.72 -20.64
CA GLY A 147 45.24 -43.57 -19.25
C GLY A 147 46.08 -42.31 -18.95
N PRO A 148 46.72 -42.26 -17.77
CA PRO A 148 47.04 -41.03 -17.05
C PRO A 148 48.49 -40.55 -17.24
N THR A 149 48.70 -39.23 -17.29
CA THR A 149 50.03 -38.61 -17.09
C THR A 149 49.96 -37.23 -16.39
N THR A 150 50.18 -37.26 -15.08
CA THR A 150 51.08 -36.39 -14.27
C THR A 150 51.16 -34.85 -14.49
N GLY A 151 50.46 -34.10 -13.61
CA GLY A 151 50.92 -32.95 -12.78
C GLY A 151 51.32 -31.59 -13.40
N PRO A 152 51.38 -30.47 -12.63
CA PRO A 152 51.03 -30.27 -11.23
C PRO A 152 49.86 -29.29 -11.00
N GLN A 153 49.02 -29.64 -10.03
CA GLN A 153 47.86 -28.89 -9.56
C GLN A 153 48.30 -27.94 -8.45
N ARG A 154 48.15 -26.62 -8.66
CA ARG A 154 48.34 -25.62 -7.61
C ARG A 154 47.05 -25.56 -6.80
N GLN A 155 47.12 -26.06 -5.57
CA GLN A 155 46.06 -25.98 -4.58
C GLN A 155 45.74 -24.51 -4.26
N ALA A 156 44.48 -24.12 -4.40
CA ALA A 156 43.86 -23.04 -3.63
C ALA A 156 42.60 -23.63 -3.03
N SER A 157 42.72 -24.09 -1.78
CA SER A 157 41.64 -24.56 -0.93
C SER A 157 40.71 -23.39 -0.58
N GLY A 158 39.60 -23.27 -1.30
CA GLY A 158 38.42 -22.49 -0.90
C GLY A 158 37.28 -23.45 -0.62
N GLY A 159 37.29 -24.08 0.55
CA GLY A 159 36.20 -24.94 1.00
C GLY A 159 34.90 -24.14 1.10
N LEU A 160 33.83 -24.70 0.54
CA LEU A 160 32.46 -24.31 0.87
C LEU A 160 32.29 -24.42 2.39
N PRO A 161 31.79 -23.40 3.09
CA PRO A 161 31.45 -23.57 4.50
C PRO A 161 30.31 -24.58 4.59
N GLY A 162 30.60 -25.73 5.19
CA GLY A 162 29.56 -26.67 5.64
C GLY A 162 28.66 -26.00 6.69
N PRO A 163 27.49 -26.58 6.99
CA PRO A 163 26.55 -26.01 7.96
C PRO A 163 27.14 -26.16 9.37
N SER A 164 27.92 -25.18 9.79
CA SER A 164 28.40 -25.04 11.16
C SER A 164 27.40 -24.22 11.97
N GLY A 165 26.81 -24.84 13.00
CA GLY A 165 26.21 -24.15 14.14
C GLY A 165 24.68 -24.09 14.15
N GLY A 166 24.06 -24.79 15.11
CA GLY A 166 22.66 -24.63 15.51
C GLY A 166 22.42 -23.30 16.23
N GLY A 167 22.58 -22.18 15.52
CA GLY A 167 22.10 -20.87 15.94
C GLY A 167 20.64 -20.69 15.53
N SER A 168 19.81 -20.11 16.42
CA SER A 168 18.46 -19.67 16.05
C SER A 168 18.57 -18.67 14.89
N PRO A 169 17.67 -18.71 13.88
CA PRO A 169 17.69 -17.73 12.80
C PRO A 169 17.56 -16.32 13.37
N ALA A 170 18.34 -15.38 12.84
CA ALA A 170 18.27 -13.97 13.24
C ALA A 170 16.85 -13.42 13.03
N PRO A 171 16.37 -12.50 13.89
CA PRO A 171 15.04 -11.93 13.76
C PRO A 171 14.88 -11.21 12.43
N THR A 172 13.66 -11.23 11.88
CA THR A 172 13.31 -10.55 10.62
C THR A 172 13.07 -9.04 10.81
N PHE A 173 13.44 -8.51 11.98
CA PHE A 173 13.25 -7.12 12.36
C PHE A 173 14.38 -6.61 13.26
N SER A 174 14.40 -5.30 13.43
CA SER A 174 15.28 -4.57 14.34
C SER A 174 14.48 -3.53 15.12
N LEU A 175 14.90 -3.30 16.37
CA LEU A 175 14.32 -2.33 17.28
C LEU A 175 15.33 -1.23 17.56
N HIS A 176 14.86 0.02 17.59
CA HIS A 176 15.67 1.20 17.85
C HIS A 176 14.96 2.08 18.86
N ARG A 177 15.71 2.70 19.76
CA ARG A 177 15.17 3.77 20.59
C ARG A 177 15.12 5.05 19.76
N PRO A 178 14.10 5.92 19.95
CA PRO A 178 14.05 7.21 19.27
C PRO A 178 15.29 8.09 19.49
N SER A 179 15.99 7.91 20.61
CA SER A 179 17.23 8.61 20.97
C SER A 179 18.50 8.04 20.34
N ASP A 180 18.43 6.88 19.66
CA ASP A 180 19.62 6.24 19.08
C ASP A 180 20.21 7.10 17.96
N THR A 181 21.54 7.21 17.92
CA THR A 181 22.25 8.03 16.93
C THR A 181 22.01 7.60 15.49
N ARG A 182 21.63 6.34 15.27
CA ARG A 182 21.29 5.76 13.97
C ARG A 182 19.82 5.34 13.88
N ALA A 183 18.95 5.94 14.69
CA ALA A 183 17.53 5.67 14.65
C ALA A 183 16.96 5.90 13.23
N PRO A 184 16.18 4.95 12.69
CA PRO A 184 15.55 5.09 11.39
C PRO A 184 14.48 6.18 11.43
N ALA A 185 14.24 6.83 10.28
CA ALA A 185 13.19 7.83 10.18
C ALA A 185 11.80 7.19 10.39
N SER A 186 10.96 7.82 11.21
CA SER A 186 9.58 7.43 11.47
C SER A 186 8.61 8.53 11.00
N LEU A 187 7.32 8.22 10.95
CA LEU A 187 6.31 9.24 10.70
C LEU A 187 6.24 10.18 11.91
N ASN A 188 6.66 11.44 11.71
CA ASN A 188 6.45 12.49 12.69
C ASN A 188 5.04 13.05 12.51
N VAL A 189 4.26 13.12 13.60
CA VAL A 189 2.94 13.75 13.59
C VAL A 189 3.10 15.14 14.20
N SER A 190 2.93 16.16 13.37
CA SER A 190 3.00 17.55 13.82
C SER A 190 1.76 17.93 14.63
N ARG A 191 1.88 18.98 15.45
CA ARG A 191 0.76 19.51 16.23
C ARG A 191 -0.41 19.95 15.35
N GLU A 192 -0.10 20.47 14.17
CA GLU A 192 -1.09 20.90 13.18
C GLU A 192 -1.85 19.71 12.59
N TRP A 193 -1.18 18.58 12.40
CA TRP A 193 -1.82 17.33 11.98
C TRP A 193 -2.76 16.81 13.08
N ASP A 194 -2.30 16.80 14.34
CA ASP A 194 -3.12 16.40 15.48
C ASP A 194 -4.36 17.29 15.63
N GLN A 195 -4.21 18.61 15.55
CA GLN A 195 -5.35 19.55 15.61
C GLN A 195 -6.38 19.31 14.49
N ALA A 196 -5.92 19.04 13.27
CA ALA A 196 -6.81 18.70 12.17
C ALA A 196 -7.55 17.39 12.46
N ILE A 197 -6.86 16.36 12.98
CA ILE A 197 -7.47 15.08 13.37
C ILE A 197 -8.49 15.26 14.49
N ASP A 198 -8.17 16.00 15.55
CA ASP A 198 -9.08 16.26 16.67
C ASP A 198 -10.38 16.96 16.22
N SER A 199 -10.28 17.89 15.26
CA SER A 199 -11.45 18.51 14.65
C SER A 199 -12.27 17.50 13.85
N LEU A 200 -11.65 16.57 13.12
CA LEU A 200 -12.35 15.51 12.38
C LEU A 200 -13.08 14.56 13.35
N LEU A 201 -12.43 14.17 14.45
CA LEU A 201 -13.03 13.34 15.49
C LEU A 201 -14.25 14.02 16.13
N SER A 202 -14.14 15.31 16.42
CA SER A 202 -15.23 16.12 16.96
C SER A 202 -16.42 16.19 15.98
N SER A 203 -16.15 16.40 14.70
CA SER A 203 -17.17 16.40 13.65
C SER A 203 -17.83 15.04 13.48
N ALA A 204 -17.08 13.94 13.48
CA ALA A 204 -17.62 12.59 13.44
C ALA A 204 -18.52 12.28 14.66
N ALA A 205 -18.15 12.78 15.84
CA ALA A 205 -18.92 12.61 17.07
C ALA A 205 -20.25 13.38 17.06
N SER A 206 -20.35 14.48 16.30
CA SER A 206 -21.58 15.28 16.16
C SER A 206 -22.73 14.52 15.48
N GLY A 207 -22.43 13.44 14.77
CA GLY A 207 -23.39 12.68 13.99
C GLY A 207 -23.75 13.32 12.64
N ALA A 208 -23.11 14.43 12.24
CA ALA A 208 -23.20 14.94 10.88
C ALA A 208 -22.37 14.06 9.90
N PRO A 209 -22.72 13.97 8.61
CA PRO A 209 -21.88 13.32 7.62
C PRO A 209 -20.49 13.94 7.57
N LEU A 210 -19.46 13.09 7.63
CA LEU A 210 -18.06 13.50 7.54
C LEU A 210 -17.47 12.96 6.23
N VAL A 211 -17.23 13.87 5.28
CA VAL A 211 -16.46 13.62 4.06
C VAL A 211 -15.20 14.48 4.09
N LEU A 212 -14.05 13.84 4.24
CA LEU A 212 -12.72 14.46 4.26
C LEU A 212 -12.05 14.31 2.89
N ALA A 213 -11.60 15.39 2.27
CA ALA A 213 -10.71 15.35 1.12
C ALA A 213 -9.28 15.78 1.50
N VAL A 214 -8.28 14.95 1.17
CA VAL A 214 -6.87 15.24 1.42
C VAL A 214 -6.18 15.66 0.12
N LEU A 215 -5.70 16.90 0.06
CA LEU A 215 -5.22 17.59 -1.14
C LEU A 215 -3.73 17.94 -1.04
N GLY A 216 -3.07 18.08 -2.20
CA GLY A 216 -1.68 18.53 -2.28
C GLY A 216 -0.89 17.87 -3.42
N ALA A 217 0.38 18.28 -3.57
CA ALA A 217 1.24 17.77 -4.62
C ALA A 217 1.67 16.29 -4.39
N LYS A 218 2.41 15.73 -5.34
CA LYS A 218 3.07 14.43 -5.16
C LYS A 218 4.13 14.53 -4.06
N GLY A 219 4.19 13.55 -3.17
CA GLY A 219 5.24 13.44 -2.13
C GLY A 219 5.05 14.29 -0.86
N VAL A 220 3.95 15.03 -0.71
CA VAL A 220 3.74 15.91 0.46
C VAL A 220 3.19 15.20 1.71
N GLY A 221 2.88 13.90 1.63
CA GLY A 221 2.34 13.13 2.77
C GLY A 221 0.82 12.91 2.79
N LYS A 222 0.11 13.14 1.67
CA LYS A 222 -1.35 12.95 1.58
C LYS A 222 -1.83 11.58 2.04
N SER A 223 -1.28 10.51 1.48
CA SER A 223 -1.65 9.14 1.82
C SER A 223 -1.33 8.81 3.28
N SER A 224 -0.23 9.35 3.82
CA SER A 224 0.11 9.20 5.24
C SER A 224 -0.91 9.87 6.15
N PHE A 225 -1.35 11.09 5.82
CA PHE A 225 -2.41 11.78 6.56
C PHE A 225 -3.74 11.03 6.44
N ALA A 226 -4.14 10.63 5.23
CA ALA A 226 -5.38 9.89 4.99
C ALA A 226 -5.44 8.59 5.80
N ARG A 227 -4.32 7.83 5.82
CA ARG A 227 -4.16 6.62 6.62
C ARG A 227 -4.27 6.89 8.11
N LEU A 228 -3.56 7.90 8.62
CA LEU A 228 -3.59 8.28 10.02
C LEU A 228 -4.99 8.74 10.44
N ALA A 229 -5.64 9.60 9.65
CA ALA A 229 -6.99 10.08 9.91
C ALA A 229 -8.00 8.92 9.95
N ALA A 230 -7.92 7.99 8.99
CA ALA A 230 -8.77 6.80 8.98
C ALA A 230 -8.54 5.92 10.22
N ALA A 231 -7.28 5.67 10.61
CA ALA A 231 -6.95 4.90 11.80
C ALA A 231 -7.51 5.54 13.09
N ARG A 232 -7.37 6.86 13.24
CA ARG A 232 -7.86 7.60 14.42
C ARG A 232 -9.39 7.67 14.47
N LEU A 233 -10.05 7.79 13.32
CA LEU A 233 -11.51 7.73 13.21
C LEU A 233 -12.05 6.36 13.64
N LEU A 234 -11.41 5.26 13.22
CA LEU A 234 -11.82 3.88 13.56
C LEU A 234 -11.82 3.58 15.06
N GLU A 235 -11.14 4.38 15.88
CA GLU A 235 -11.22 4.27 17.35
C GLU A 235 -12.57 4.77 17.91
N HIS A 236 -13.29 5.58 17.16
CA HIS A 236 -14.51 6.26 17.61
C HIS A 236 -15.76 5.86 16.81
N VAL A 237 -15.56 5.26 15.64
CA VAL A 237 -16.62 4.77 14.75
C VAL A 237 -16.34 3.32 14.33
N PRO A 238 -17.39 2.49 14.14
CA PRO A 238 -17.20 1.08 13.83
C PRO A 238 -16.63 0.83 12.42
N ALA A 239 -16.84 1.79 11.50
CA ALA A 239 -16.38 1.70 10.13
C ALA A 239 -16.02 3.06 9.56
N VAL A 240 -15.00 3.08 8.69
CA VAL A 240 -14.56 4.24 7.90
C VAL A 240 -14.40 3.79 6.45
N ALA A 241 -15.00 4.53 5.53
CA ALA A 241 -14.76 4.33 4.11
C ALA A 241 -13.53 5.13 3.66
N LEU A 242 -12.72 4.54 2.79
CA LEU A 242 -11.59 5.21 2.14
C LEU A 242 -11.77 5.13 0.63
N LEU A 243 -12.02 6.27 -0.01
CA LEU A 243 -12.05 6.42 -1.45
C LEU A 243 -10.67 6.85 -1.95
N ASP A 244 -9.98 5.96 -2.63
CA ASP A 244 -8.70 6.22 -3.25
C ASP A 244 -8.86 6.55 -4.73
N THR A 245 -8.48 7.77 -5.07
CA THR A 245 -8.63 8.33 -6.42
C THR A 245 -7.27 8.50 -7.12
N ASP A 246 -6.16 8.11 -6.49
CA ASP A 246 -4.83 8.12 -7.13
C ASP A 246 -4.56 6.79 -7.85
N VAL A 247 -4.91 6.71 -9.13
CA VAL A 247 -4.68 5.52 -9.96
C VAL A 247 -3.20 5.24 -10.24
N GLY A 248 -2.31 6.21 -10.00
CA GLY A 248 -0.88 6.09 -10.30
C GLY A 248 -0.04 5.62 -9.13
N GLN A 249 -0.40 6.02 -7.91
CA GLN A 249 0.21 5.57 -6.66
C GLN A 249 -0.88 5.29 -5.62
N PRO A 250 -1.73 4.28 -5.87
CA PRO A 250 -2.78 3.90 -4.94
C PRO A 250 -2.21 3.40 -3.61
N GLU A 251 -3.07 3.47 -2.61
CA GLU A 251 -2.78 3.19 -1.21
C GLU A 251 -2.84 1.70 -0.89
N ALA A 252 -3.80 0.96 -1.46
CA ALA A 252 -4.00 -0.45 -1.11
C ALA A 252 -4.20 -1.39 -2.31
N THR A 253 -4.37 -0.87 -3.53
CA THR A 253 -4.51 -1.67 -4.76
C THR A 253 -3.28 -1.53 -5.67
N PRO A 254 -3.15 -2.34 -6.72
CA PRO A 254 -2.21 -2.04 -7.80
C PRO A 254 -2.63 -0.79 -8.60
N PRO A 255 -1.70 -0.17 -9.34
CA PRO A 255 -1.99 0.98 -10.19
C PRO A 255 -3.03 0.66 -11.28
N GLY A 256 -3.78 1.67 -11.72
CA GLY A 256 -4.80 1.56 -12.78
C GLY A 256 -6.24 1.39 -12.30
N VAL A 257 -6.47 1.45 -10.99
CA VAL A 257 -7.77 1.22 -10.37
C VAL A 257 -8.12 2.41 -9.48
N ALA A 258 -9.36 2.92 -9.61
CA ALA A 258 -9.98 3.74 -8.57
C ALA A 258 -10.72 2.81 -7.63
N ALA A 259 -10.56 3.00 -6.32
CA ALA A 259 -10.96 1.99 -5.33
C ALA A 259 -11.66 2.61 -4.13
N LEU A 260 -12.68 1.92 -3.63
CA LEU A 260 -13.34 2.18 -2.36
C LEU A 260 -13.01 1.03 -1.40
N HIS A 261 -12.46 1.36 -0.24
CA HIS A 261 -12.17 0.41 0.82
C HIS A 261 -13.10 0.66 2.01
N LEU A 262 -13.58 -0.42 2.61
CA LEU A 262 -14.28 -0.38 3.88
C LEU A 262 -13.32 -0.85 4.97
N LEU A 263 -12.99 0.05 5.90
CA LEU A 263 -12.18 -0.24 7.07
C LEU A 263 -13.10 -0.40 8.27
N THR A 264 -12.83 -1.39 9.12
CA THR A 264 -13.64 -1.64 10.32
C THR A 264 -12.74 -1.81 11.55
N ALA A 265 -13.26 -1.49 12.74
CA ALA A 265 -12.55 -1.77 13.98
C ALA A 265 -12.30 -3.29 14.12
N ALA A 266 -11.05 -3.68 14.37
CA ALA A 266 -10.68 -5.08 14.58
C ALA A 266 -11.21 -5.53 15.95
N GLY A 267 -12.36 -6.22 15.97
CA GLY A 267 -12.94 -6.73 17.23
C GLY A 267 -14.34 -7.35 17.15
N GLY A 268 -14.80 -7.79 15.97
CA GLY A 268 -16.16 -8.31 15.78
C GLY A 268 -16.28 -9.72 15.19
N GLY A 269 -15.19 -10.46 15.06
CA GLY A 269 -15.19 -11.87 14.62
C GLY A 269 -15.11 -12.79 15.83
N SER A 270 -16.26 -13.17 16.39
CA SER A 270 -16.32 -14.20 17.41
C SER A 270 -15.89 -15.56 16.84
N GLY A 271 -14.83 -16.15 17.40
CA GLY A 271 -14.69 -17.60 17.58
C GLY A 271 -14.49 -18.48 16.34
N GLY A 272 -13.24 -18.79 16.04
CA GLY A 272 -12.85 -19.96 15.25
C GLY A 272 -11.44 -20.37 15.66
N GLU A 273 -11.34 -21.30 16.60
CA GLU A 273 -10.09 -21.89 17.08
C GLU A 273 -9.30 -22.52 15.91
N GLY A 274 -7.98 -22.50 16.03
CA GLY A 274 -7.06 -22.86 14.95
C GLY A 274 -7.21 -24.28 14.40
N GLY A 275 -6.79 -24.44 13.14
CA GLY A 275 -6.48 -25.73 12.55
C GLY A 275 -6.73 -25.78 11.04
N GLY A 276 -5.64 -25.72 10.26
CA GLY A 276 -5.51 -26.39 8.96
C GLY A 276 -6.42 -25.96 7.79
N GLY A 277 -5.77 -25.46 6.73
CA GLY A 277 -6.18 -25.64 5.32
C GLY A 277 -7.68 -25.67 5.00
N GLY A 278 -8.24 -24.52 4.70
CA GLY A 278 -9.58 -24.41 4.11
C GLY A 278 -9.79 -23.01 3.53
N ALA A 279 -9.74 -22.91 2.21
CA ALA A 279 -10.27 -21.76 1.49
C ALA A 279 -11.81 -21.79 1.61
N GLY A 280 -12.36 -20.86 2.38
CA GLY A 280 -13.78 -20.56 2.58
C GLY A 280 -13.81 -19.45 3.64
N GLU A 281 -14.48 -18.30 3.47
CA GLU A 281 -15.80 -18.07 2.90
C GLU A 281 -15.86 -16.77 2.08
N GLY A 282 -16.69 -16.78 1.02
CA GLY A 282 -16.88 -15.75 0.00
C GLY A 282 -17.50 -14.40 0.43
N GLY A 283 -17.01 -13.78 1.49
CA GLY A 283 -17.26 -12.36 1.77
C GLY A 283 -16.24 -11.45 1.08
N ARG A 284 -16.68 -10.36 0.40
CA ARG A 284 -15.76 -9.26 0.01
C ARG A 284 -15.04 -8.80 1.27
N GLY A 285 -13.74 -9.11 1.39
CA GLY A 285 -12.82 -8.59 2.41
C GLY A 285 -13.46 -8.41 3.78
N GLY A 286 -13.61 -9.51 4.54
CA GLY A 286 -13.99 -9.45 5.95
C GLY A 286 -13.21 -8.34 6.65
N GLY A 287 -13.96 -7.50 7.37
CA GLY A 287 -13.54 -6.22 7.95
C GLY A 287 -12.04 -6.06 8.14
N CYS A 288 -11.40 -5.31 7.24
CA CYS A 288 -9.96 -5.10 7.32
C CYS A 288 -9.67 -3.98 8.32
N GLY A 289 -8.80 -4.27 9.30
CA GLY A 289 -8.30 -3.29 10.26
C GLY A 289 -7.57 -2.10 9.61
N ALA A 290 -7.04 -1.20 10.45
CA ALA A 290 -6.37 -0.02 9.95
C ALA A 290 -5.16 -0.38 9.05
N MET A 291 -4.83 0.51 8.13
CA MET A 291 -3.71 0.30 7.21
C MET A 291 -2.43 0.72 7.94
N ILE A 292 -1.49 -0.20 8.12
CA ILE A 292 -0.23 0.05 8.84
C ILE A 292 0.93 -0.26 7.90
N GLY A 293 1.95 0.60 7.91
CA GLY A 293 3.12 0.47 7.02
C GLY A 293 2.89 1.07 5.63
N PRO A 294 3.84 0.90 4.70
CA PRO A 294 3.73 1.44 3.33
C PRO A 294 2.64 0.74 2.49
N PRO A 295 2.17 1.34 1.37
CA PRO A 295 1.07 0.81 0.55
C PRO A 295 1.14 -0.69 0.22
N HIS A 296 2.32 -1.16 -0.15
CA HIS A 296 2.54 -2.57 -0.50
C HIS A 296 2.50 -3.53 0.69
N ALA A 297 2.63 -3.05 1.92
CA ALA A 297 2.57 -3.86 3.15
C ALA A 297 1.14 -4.15 3.62
N HIS A 298 0.16 -3.39 3.13
CA HIS A 298 -1.26 -3.54 3.48
C HIS A 298 -2.17 -3.59 2.25
N SER A 299 -1.58 -4.02 1.12
CA SER A 299 -2.29 -4.16 -0.13
C SER A 299 -3.37 -5.24 -0.03
N ARG A 300 -4.58 -4.92 -0.48
CA ARG A 300 -5.79 -5.73 -0.28
C ARG A 300 -6.74 -5.59 -1.45
N ARG A 301 -7.74 -6.49 -1.51
CA ARG A 301 -8.87 -6.32 -2.45
C ARG A 301 -9.77 -5.16 -1.99
N PRO A 302 -10.19 -4.27 -2.90
CA PRO A 302 -11.10 -3.18 -2.56
C PRO A 302 -12.52 -3.69 -2.26
N TRP A 303 -13.29 -2.91 -1.50
CA TRP A 303 -14.71 -3.17 -1.32
C TRP A 303 -15.47 -2.93 -2.62
N ASP A 304 -15.19 -1.86 -3.35
CA ASP A 304 -15.67 -1.63 -4.72
C ASP A 304 -14.58 -0.96 -5.56
N ALA A 305 -14.56 -1.19 -6.88
CA ALA A 305 -13.52 -0.67 -7.74
C ALA A 305 -13.99 -0.44 -9.17
N ARG A 306 -13.32 0.50 -9.85
CA ARG A 306 -13.51 0.78 -11.28
C ARG A 306 -12.16 0.78 -11.97
N PHE A 307 -12.09 0.08 -13.10
CA PHE A 307 -10.86 -0.05 -13.86
C PHE A 307 -10.68 1.17 -14.76
N VAL A 308 -9.64 1.96 -14.48
CA VAL A 308 -9.23 3.10 -15.31
C VAL A 308 -8.20 2.64 -16.34
N GLY A 309 -7.42 1.61 -16.01
CA GLY A 309 -6.47 0.98 -16.92
C GLY A 309 -5.26 1.83 -17.27
N ASP A 310 -4.94 2.86 -16.50
CA ASP A 310 -3.76 3.70 -16.70
C ASP A 310 -3.24 4.23 -15.35
N VAL A 311 -1.95 4.53 -15.28
CA VAL A 311 -1.30 5.17 -14.13
C VAL A 311 -1.52 6.69 -14.11
N SER A 312 -2.34 7.20 -15.03
CA SER A 312 -2.66 8.61 -15.20
C SER A 312 -4.10 8.78 -15.72
N PRO A 313 -4.89 9.73 -15.18
CA PRO A 313 -6.23 10.02 -15.71
C PRO A 313 -6.19 10.79 -17.04
N GLN A 314 -5.01 11.11 -17.58
CA GLN A 314 -4.84 12.00 -18.74
C GLN A 314 -5.51 11.50 -20.02
N HIS A 315 -5.53 10.18 -20.24
CA HIS A 315 -5.99 9.62 -21.51
C HIS A 315 -7.51 9.53 -21.61
N ASP A 316 -8.17 9.23 -20.50
CA ASP A 316 -9.63 9.27 -20.41
C ASP A 316 -10.08 9.94 -19.09
N PRO A 317 -10.09 11.28 -19.06
CA PRO A 317 -10.52 12.05 -17.89
C PRO A 317 -11.98 11.78 -17.51
N GLN A 318 -12.83 11.44 -18.48
CA GLN A 318 -14.26 11.22 -18.27
C GLN A 318 -14.51 9.86 -17.63
N LEU A 319 -13.83 8.80 -18.08
CA LEU A 319 -13.84 7.50 -17.41
C LEU A 319 -13.36 7.64 -15.97
N TYR A 320 -12.28 8.37 -15.74
CA TYR A 320 -11.75 8.62 -14.39
C TYR A 320 -12.78 9.32 -13.48
N LEU A 321 -13.39 10.42 -13.93
CA LEU A 321 -14.39 11.14 -13.14
C LEU A 321 -15.63 10.28 -12.88
N SER A 322 -16.13 9.58 -13.90
CA SER A 322 -17.28 8.67 -13.78
C SER A 322 -17.00 7.54 -12.79
N ALA A 323 -15.78 6.98 -12.82
CA ALA A 323 -15.31 5.98 -11.88
C ALA A 323 -15.36 6.48 -10.42
N VAL A 324 -14.82 7.67 -10.16
CA VAL A 324 -14.83 8.25 -8.80
C VAL A 324 -16.24 8.59 -8.34
N GLN A 325 -17.06 9.18 -9.21
CA GLN A 325 -18.45 9.54 -8.90
C GLN A 325 -19.30 8.32 -8.57
N SER A 326 -19.13 7.25 -9.34
CA SER A 326 -19.84 6.00 -9.10
C SER A 326 -19.45 5.36 -7.75
N LEU A 327 -18.15 5.28 -7.44
CA LEU A 327 -17.69 4.78 -6.13
C LEU A 327 -18.19 5.66 -4.97
N TYR A 328 -18.24 6.98 -5.16
CA TYR A 328 -18.84 7.88 -4.19
C TYR A 328 -20.34 7.61 -3.99
N GLY A 329 -21.06 7.30 -5.07
CA GLY A 329 -22.45 6.83 -5.01
C GLY A 329 -22.59 5.50 -4.25
N THR A 330 -21.69 4.54 -4.46
CA THR A 330 -21.65 3.28 -3.69
C THR A 330 -21.50 3.54 -2.19
N TYR A 331 -20.59 4.45 -1.80
CA TYR A 331 -20.45 4.86 -0.40
C TYR A 331 -21.76 5.41 0.17
N TRP A 332 -22.44 6.34 -0.52
CA TRP A 332 -23.66 6.94 0.00
C TRP A 332 -24.82 5.96 0.12
N ARG A 333 -24.95 5.02 -0.82
CA ARG A 333 -25.99 3.97 -0.75
C ARG A 333 -25.80 3.07 0.46
N TRP A 334 -24.55 2.70 0.76
CA TRP A 334 -24.21 1.98 1.98
C TRP A 334 -24.35 2.82 3.26
N ALA A 335 -23.92 4.08 3.25
CA ALA A 335 -24.04 4.96 4.40
C ALA A 335 -25.52 5.18 4.76
N ALA A 336 -26.38 5.37 3.75
CA ALA A 336 -27.83 5.53 3.92
C ALA A 336 -28.55 4.25 4.37
N SER A 337 -28.01 3.06 4.09
CA SER A 337 -28.59 1.79 4.55
C SER A 337 -28.31 1.46 6.02
N GLY A 338 -27.60 2.36 6.73
CA GLY A 338 -27.27 2.19 8.15
C GLY A 338 -25.89 1.56 8.38
N GLY A 339 -24.98 1.65 7.40
CA GLY A 339 -23.65 1.01 7.34
C GLY A 339 -22.68 1.20 8.52
N GLY A 340 -23.08 1.86 9.61
CA GLY A 340 -22.29 1.92 10.84
C GLY A 340 -23.09 2.17 12.13
N SER A 341 -24.37 2.51 12.02
CA SER A 341 -25.28 2.59 13.16
C SER A 341 -26.68 2.52 12.57
N GLY A 342 -27.49 1.56 13.03
CA GLY A 342 -28.77 1.24 12.41
C GLY A 342 -29.71 2.46 12.31
N PRO A 343 -30.79 2.38 11.51
CA PRO A 343 -31.70 3.50 11.29
C PRO A 343 -32.38 3.91 12.61
N GLY A 344 -31.98 5.05 13.18
CA GLY A 344 -32.55 5.55 14.42
C GLY A 344 -32.09 6.96 14.77
N PRO A 345 -32.85 7.70 15.60
CA PRO A 345 -32.42 8.99 16.12
C PRO A 345 -31.17 8.79 16.99
N GLY A 346 -30.02 9.28 16.50
CA GLY A 346 -28.70 9.07 17.11
C GLY A 346 -27.72 8.23 16.28
N ALA A 347 -28.14 7.74 15.11
CA ALA A 347 -27.25 7.08 14.15
C ALA A 347 -26.19 8.07 13.63
N ARG A 348 -24.91 7.68 13.74
CA ARG A 348 -23.76 8.40 13.19
C ARG A 348 -23.48 7.93 11.77
N TRP A 349 -23.31 8.89 10.86
CA TRP A 349 -22.87 8.59 9.50
C TRP A 349 -21.45 8.02 9.51
N PRO A 350 -21.17 6.93 8.79
CA PRO A 350 -19.81 6.41 8.67
C PRO A 350 -18.94 7.43 7.90
N PRO A 351 -17.78 7.86 8.45
CA PRO A 351 -16.90 8.81 7.79
C PRO A 351 -16.36 8.29 6.45
N LEU A 352 -16.16 9.20 5.49
CA LEU A 352 -15.43 8.97 4.25
C LEU A 352 -14.13 9.78 4.23
N VAL A 353 -13.02 9.10 4.00
CA VAL A 353 -11.71 9.72 3.71
C VAL A 353 -11.44 9.58 2.22
N VAL A 354 -11.15 10.69 1.54
CA VAL A 354 -10.84 10.74 0.10
C VAL A 354 -9.36 11.07 -0.08
N ASN A 355 -8.59 10.10 -0.57
CA ASN A 355 -7.20 10.31 -0.98
C ASN A 355 -7.17 10.76 -2.46
N THR A 356 -6.63 11.96 -2.70
CA THR A 356 -6.61 12.56 -4.05
C THR A 356 -5.28 12.37 -4.79
N HIS A 357 -5.35 12.39 -6.13
CA HIS A 357 -4.16 12.38 -6.98
C HIS A 357 -3.31 13.65 -6.79
N GLY A 358 -1.99 13.53 -6.96
CA GLY A 358 -1.05 14.64 -6.69
C GLY A 358 -0.87 15.68 -7.81
N TRP A 359 -1.80 15.83 -8.76
CA TRP A 359 -1.62 16.76 -9.89
C TRP A 359 -2.25 18.11 -9.57
N VAL A 360 -1.42 19.14 -9.48
CA VAL A 360 -1.82 20.47 -8.98
C VAL A 360 -1.84 21.54 -10.09
N LYS A 361 -1.70 21.16 -11.36
CA LYS A 361 -1.65 22.06 -12.53
C LYS A 361 -2.28 21.41 -13.77
N GLY A 362 -2.69 22.26 -14.71
CA GLY A 362 -3.24 21.84 -16.01
C GLY A 362 -4.45 20.92 -15.85
N LEU A 363 -4.58 19.93 -16.73
CA LEU A 363 -5.68 18.95 -16.70
C LEU A 363 -5.91 18.32 -15.32
N GLY A 364 -4.84 18.04 -14.56
CA GLY A 364 -4.99 17.48 -13.23
C GLY A 364 -5.66 18.43 -12.23
N PHE A 365 -5.37 19.73 -12.32
CA PHE A 365 -6.05 20.73 -11.51
C PHE A 365 -7.54 20.84 -11.87
N ASP A 366 -7.86 20.75 -13.16
CA ASP A 366 -9.25 20.78 -13.64
C ASP A 366 -10.03 19.56 -13.16
N LEU A 367 -9.42 18.37 -13.25
CA LEU A 367 -9.98 17.12 -12.73
C LEU A 367 -10.22 17.18 -11.23
N LEU A 368 -9.24 17.68 -10.47
CA LEU A 368 -9.38 17.84 -9.02
C LEU A 368 -10.52 18.81 -8.67
N THR A 369 -10.64 19.92 -9.41
CA THR A 369 -11.70 20.91 -9.21
C THR A 369 -13.08 20.29 -9.46
N GLN A 370 -13.23 19.53 -10.56
CA GLN A 370 -14.48 18.82 -10.86
C GLN A 370 -14.82 17.76 -9.81
N LEU A 371 -13.82 17.00 -9.36
CA LEU A 371 -13.96 16.00 -8.29
C LEU A 371 -14.43 16.65 -6.98
N LEU A 372 -13.85 17.79 -6.59
CA LEU A 372 -14.24 18.50 -5.37
C LEU A 372 -15.65 19.08 -5.46
N ARG A 373 -16.07 19.52 -6.64
CA ARG A 373 -17.46 19.96 -6.89
C ARG A 373 -18.44 18.80 -6.82
N SER A 374 -18.10 17.64 -7.37
CA SER A 374 -18.99 16.47 -7.38
C SER A 374 -19.08 15.78 -6.01
N ILE A 375 -17.98 15.76 -5.25
CA ILE A 375 -17.95 15.14 -3.91
C ILE A 375 -18.48 16.11 -2.85
N ALA A 376 -18.29 17.43 -3.03
CA ALA A 376 -18.66 18.47 -2.07
C ALA A 376 -18.18 18.14 -0.63
N PRO A 377 -16.85 18.01 -0.41
CA PRO A 377 -16.31 17.55 0.86
C PRO A 377 -16.68 18.50 2.01
N THR A 378 -17.07 17.94 3.15
CA THR A 378 -17.36 18.70 4.37
C THR A 378 -16.10 19.24 5.04
N HIS A 379 -14.98 18.53 4.90
CA HIS A 379 -13.70 18.86 5.50
C HIS A 379 -12.60 18.70 4.46
N VAL A 380 -11.66 19.63 4.44
CA VAL A 380 -10.52 19.59 3.53
C VAL A 380 -9.22 19.77 4.28
N VAL A 381 -8.24 18.94 3.95
CA VAL A 381 -6.86 19.08 4.42
C VAL A 381 -5.98 19.30 3.21
N GLN A 382 -5.41 20.48 3.09
CA GLN A 382 -4.47 20.84 2.03
C GLN A 382 -3.05 20.82 2.58
N ILE A 383 -2.25 19.84 2.14
CA ILE A 383 -0.86 19.73 2.53
C ILE A 383 0.03 20.45 1.50
N ARG A 384 0.80 21.42 1.98
CA ARG A 384 1.65 22.31 1.19
C ARG A 384 3.08 21.79 1.15
N ALA A 385 3.70 21.89 -0.01
CA ALA A 385 5.14 21.78 -0.17
C ALA A 385 5.80 23.14 0.08
N GLY A 386 7.09 23.17 0.42
CA GLY A 386 7.84 24.40 0.66
C GLY A 386 7.81 25.38 -0.52
N PRO A 387 8.07 24.95 -1.78
CA PRO A 387 7.98 25.84 -2.93
C PRO A 387 6.52 26.16 -3.30
N ASP A 388 6.12 27.42 -3.14
CA ASP A 388 4.74 27.89 -3.43
C ASP A 388 4.23 27.53 -4.82
N ARG A 389 5.09 27.52 -5.84
CA ARG A 389 4.73 27.14 -7.22
C ARG A 389 4.25 25.69 -7.38
N LYS A 390 4.44 24.84 -6.36
CA LYS A 390 4.00 23.44 -6.33
C LYS A 390 2.68 23.28 -5.57
N ASN A 391 2.13 24.34 -5.00
CA ASN A 391 0.94 24.27 -4.17
C ASN A 391 -0.32 24.58 -4.96
N LEU A 392 -1.42 23.97 -4.53
CA LEU A 392 -2.76 24.37 -4.93
C LEU A 392 -3.05 25.81 -4.45
N PRO A 393 -4.00 26.52 -5.10
CA PRO A 393 -4.50 27.78 -4.58
C PRO A 393 -4.97 27.66 -3.13
N LYS A 394 -4.91 28.77 -2.38
CA LYS A 394 -5.38 28.80 -0.99
C LYS A 394 -6.91 28.84 -0.94
N GLY A 395 -7.48 28.29 0.12
CA GLY A 395 -8.93 28.32 0.35
C GLY A 395 -9.71 27.35 -0.54
N ALA A 396 -11.04 27.48 -0.53
CA ALA A 396 -11.96 26.63 -1.28
C ALA A 396 -12.05 27.08 -2.76
N PHE A 397 -10.94 26.95 -3.50
CA PHE A 397 -10.81 27.47 -4.87
C PHE A 397 -11.80 26.88 -5.88
N TRP A 398 -12.44 25.76 -5.56
CA TRP A 398 -13.45 25.11 -6.42
C TRP A 398 -14.86 25.69 -6.21
N CYS A 399 -15.06 26.55 -5.21
CA CYS A 399 -16.34 27.17 -4.84
C CYS A 399 -16.46 28.64 -5.31
N ASP A 400 -15.72 29.06 -6.33
CA ASP A 400 -15.75 30.45 -6.80
C ASP A 400 -17.17 30.86 -7.25
N PRO A 401 -17.85 31.82 -6.59
CA PRO A 401 -19.19 32.26 -6.96
C PRO A 401 -19.27 32.85 -8.38
N GLY A 402 -18.14 33.30 -8.94
CA GLY A 402 -18.05 33.80 -10.31
C GLY A 402 -18.00 32.71 -11.37
N ASP A 403 -17.76 31.45 -10.98
CA ASP A 403 -17.76 30.31 -11.89
C ASP A 403 -19.16 29.68 -11.94
N PRO A 404 -19.88 29.71 -13.10
CA PRO A 404 -21.19 29.07 -13.22
C PRO A 404 -21.14 27.57 -12.94
N ALA A 405 -20.01 26.90 -13.13
CA ALA A 405 -19.84 25.48 -12.79
C ALA A 405 -19.68 25.23 -11.28
N ALA A 406 -19.52 26.27 -10.46
CA ALA A 406 -19.52 26.20 -9.00
C ALA A 406 -20.87 26.63 -8.38
N ALA A 407 -21.88 26.95 -9.20
CA ALA A 407 -23.20 27.33 -8.71
C ALA A 407 -23.81 26.24 -7.83
N GLY A 408 -24.16 26.59 -6.58
CA GLY A 408 -24.73 25.66 -5.60
C GLY A 408 -23.72 24.81 -4.84
N VAL A 409 -22.42 24.93 -5.09
CA VAL A 409 -21.37 24.21 -4.36
C VAL A 409 -21.01 24.99 -3.09
N ALA A 410 -21.44 24.48 -1.93
CA ALA A 410 -21.10 25.08 -0.64
C ALA A 410 -19.60 24.89 -0.30
N PRO A 411 -18.96 25.87 0.35
CA PRO A 411 -17.61 25.69 0.88
C PRO A 411 -17.59 24.62 2.00
N PRO A 412 -16.45 23.96 2.24
CA PRO A 412 -16.31 23.00 3.32
C PRO A 412 -16.52 23.67 4.67
N ALA A 413 -17.07 22.93 5.64
CA ALA A 413 -17.22 23.38 7.02
C ALA A 413 -15.86 23.68 7.69
N ALA A 414 -14.81 22.95 7.30
CA ALA A 414 -13.45 23.21 7.74
C ALA A 414 -12.43 22.98 6.61
N LEU A 415 -11.43 23.86 6.55
CA LEU A 415 -10.28 23.75 5.64
C LEU A 415 -8.99 23.99 6.41
N PHE A 416 -8.15 22.96 6.49
CA PHE A 416 -6.85 23.00 7.13
C PHE A 416 -5.74 23.13 6.09
N SER A 417 -4.79 24.03 6.33
CA SER A 417 -3.58 24.17 5.52
C SER A 417 -2.39 23.69 6.34
N LEU A 418 -1.84 22.54 5.99
CA LEU A 418 -0.74 21.89 6.71
C LEU A 418 0.56 21.99 5.91
N GLU A 419 1.70 22.06 6.58
CA GLU A 419 3.02 22.00 5.93
C GLU A 419 3.51 20.55 5.81
N SER A 420 4.19 20.26 4.70
CA SER A 420 4.77 18.94 4.44
C SER A 420 5.99 18.69 5.33
N LEU A 421 5.92 17.63 6.13
CA LEU A 421 7.04 17.20 6.99
C LEU A 421 8.18 16.54 6.21
N ALA A 422 7.95 16.18 4.93
CA ALA A 422 8.95 15.55 4.08
C ALA A 422 10.06 16.51 3.59
N GLU A 423 9.89 17.83 3.77
CA GLU A 423 10.83 18.85 3.27
C GLU A 423 11.50 19.67 4.41
N ALA A 424 11.34 19.28 5.68
CA ALA A 424 12.00 19.96 6.78
C ALA A 424 13.54 19.85 6.61
N PRO A 425 14.29 20.97 6.67
CA PRO A 425 15.75 20.90 6.70
C PRO A 425 16.18 20.07 7.92
N PRO A 426 17.28 19.30 7.85
CA PRO A 426 17.81 18.61 9.03
C PRO A 426 18.08 19.69 10.08
N GLY A 427 17.24 19.73 11.12
CA GLY A 427 17.45 20.64 12.24
C GLY A 427 18.80 20.34 12.89
N PRO A 428 19.50 21.36 13.43
CA PRO A 428 20.65 21.09 14.28
C PRO A 428 20.17 20.23 15.44
N GLY A 429 20.92 19.16 15.75
CA GLY A 429 20.56 18.17 16.75
C GLY A 429 20.05 18.81 18.04
N GLY A 430 18.99 18.22 18.61
CA GLY A 430 18.38 18.68 19.84
C GLY A 430 19.42 18.75 20.97
N ALA A 431 19.90 19.95 21.25
CA ALA A 431 20.47 20.26 22.54
C ALA A 431 19.32 20.40 23.53
N ALA A 432 19.34 19.55 24.54
CA ALA A 432 18.39 19.54 25.65
C ALA A 432 18.14 20.95 26.20
N ALA A 433 16.87 21.32 26.33
CA ALA A 433 16.46 22.50 27.07
C ALA A 433 16.69 22.25 28.57
N GLY A 434 17.89 22.59 29.04
CA GLY A 434 18.18 22.76 30.46
C GLY A 434 17.68 24.13 30.92
N ALA A 435 16.76 24.12 31.89
CA ALA A 435 16.31 25.32 32.59
C ALA A 435 17.49 26.01 33.30
N GLY A 436 17.60 27.33 33.11
CA GLY A 436 18.54 28.18 33.84
C GLY A 436 18.08 29.64 33.77
N ALA A 437 17.62 30.17 34.90
CA ALA A 437 17.06 31.50 35.05
C ALA A 437 18.15 32.58 35.27
N GLY A 438 18.06 33.67 34.51
CA GLY A 438 18.40 35.07 34.86
C GLY A 438 19.87 35.53 34.88
N PRO A 439 20.17 36.85 34.96
CA PRO A 439 19.30 38.01 34.77
C PRO A 439 19.83 39.06 33.74
N ALA A 440 19.04 40.12 33.59
CA ALA A 440 19.13 41.25 32.68
C ALA A 440 20.47 42.02 32.62
N GLY A 441 20.73 42.64 31.45
CA GLY A 441 21.77 43.65 31.25
C GLY A 441 21.48 44.52 30.03
N SER A 442 21.25 45.80 30.30
CA SER A 442 20.91 46.92 29.40
C SER A 442 22.02 47.35 28.43
N GLY A 443 21.63 47.91 27.27
CA GLY A 443 22.45 48.90 26.54
C GLY A 443 22.35 48.83 25.01
N GLY A 444 21.61 49.75 24.39
CA GLY A 444 21.86 50.16 22.99
C GLY A 444 22.89 51.31 22.95
N PRO A 445 22.96 52.11 21.86
CA PRO A 445 22.84 51.76 20.44
C PRO A 445 23.98 52.42 19.60
N GLY A 446 24.01 52.19 18.27
CA GLY A 446 24.60 53.14 17.32
C GLY A 446 25.49 52.54 16.23
N GLY A 447 25.31 53.00 14.99
CA GLY A 447 26.26 52.72 13.90
C GLY A 447 25.69 52.83 12.50
N VAL A 448 25.58 54.06 12.00
CA VAL A 448 25.19 54.49 10.65
C VAL A 448 26.34 54.31 9.65
N ALA A 449 26.04 53.95 8.39
CA ALA A 449 26.72 54.37 7.14
C ALA A 449 26.11 53.55 5.97
N SER A 450 25.33 54.06 5.01
CA SER A 450 25.52 55.13 4.00
C SER A 450 26.47 54.76 2.85
N GLY A 451 25.95 54.88 1.62
CA GLY A 451 26.68 54.90 0.33
C GLY A 451 26.12 53.85 -0.63
N GLY A 452 25.36 54.14 -1.70
CA GLY A 452 25.33 55.33 -2.55
C GLY A 452 26.03 55.00 -3.87
N GLY A 453 25.27 54.87 -4.97
CA GLY A 453 25.86 54.67 -6.31
C GLY A 453 24.86 54.28 -7.39
N ARG A 454 24.32 55.28 -8.09
CA ARG A 454 23.51 55.17 -9.31
C ARG A 454 24.39 54.92 -10.55
N GLY A 455 23.85 54.28 -11.59
CA GLY A 455 24.39 54.38 -12.96
C GLY A 455 23.77 53.39 -13.96
N PRO A 456 23.21 53.81 -15.12
CA PRO A 456 22.25 53.02 -15.91
C PRO A 456 22.76 52.55 -17.30
N GLY A 457 21.94 51.75 -18.00
CA GLY A 457 22.08 51.39 -19.43
C GLY A 457 22.35 49.90 -19.65
N GLY A 458 21.75 49.18 -20.60
CA GLY A 458 20.84 49.51 -21.69
C GLY A 458 20.42 48.22 -22.43
N GLY A 459 19.42 48.39 -23.29
CA GLY A 459 18.78 47.51 -24.28
C GLY A 459 19.34 46.12 -24.68
N GLY A 460 18.42 45.25 -25.10
CA GLY A 460 18.71 44.13 -26.00
C GLY A 460 17.71 42.97 -25.87
N GLY A 461 16.85 42.78 -26.87
CA GLY A 461 15.83 41.74 -26.88
C GLY A 461 16.29 40.36 -27.37
N ALA A 462 15.41 39.39 -27.12
CA ALA A 462 15.15 38.14 -27.84
C ALA A 462 16.31 37.18 -28.16
N ALA A 463 16.27 35.98 -27.57
CA ALA A 463 16.47 34.73 -28.29
C ALA A 463 15.95 33.53 -27.48
N ALA A 464 15.19 32.67 -28.16
CA ALA A 464 14.81 31.35 -27.72
C ALA A 464 16.04 30.44 -27.52
N GLY A 465 15.98 29.54 -26.54
CA GLY A 465 17.03 28.57 -26.29
C GLY A 465 16.47 27.27 -25.74
N ALA A 466 16.24 26.31 -26.63
CA ALA A 466 16.13 24.91 -26.29
C ALA A 466 17.44 24.46 -25.63
N GLY A 467 17.35 23.71 -24.53
CA GLY A 467 18.52 23.23 -23.80
C GLY A 467 18.22 21.89 -23.16
N GLY A 468 18.45 20.82 -23.94
CA GLY A 468 18.59 19.47 -23.42
C GLY A 468 19.88 19.33 -22.62
N GLY A 469 19.82 18.54 -21.55
CA GLY A 469 20.98 18.17 -20.75
C GLY A 469 20.83 16.72 -20.30
N GLY A 470 21.30 15.80 -21.15
CA GLY A 470 21.48 14.40 -20.81
C GLY A 470 22.78 14.22 -20.03
N GLY A 471 22.70 13.51 -18.90
CA GLY A 471 23.86 12.98 -18.18
C GLY A 471 23.69 11.47 -18.05
N GLY A 472 24.44 10.71 -18.83
CA GLY A 472 24.58 9.27 -18.71
C GLY A 472 25.56 8.89 -17.59
N GLY A 473 25.31 7.77 -16.93
CA GLY A 473 26.22 7.15 -15.96
C GLY A 473 26.12 5.64 -16.07
N GLY A 474 27.22 5.00 -16.44
CA GLY A 474 27.32 3.59 -16.80
C GLY A 474 27.26 2.61 -15.63
N ALA A 475 26.99 1.36 -15.99
CA ALA A 475 27.19 0.21 -15.14
C ALA A 475 28.69 -0.08 -15.00
N GLY A 476 29.17 -0.11 -13.76
CA GLY A 476 30.48 -0.61 -13.38
C GLY A 476 30.31 -1.41 -12.11
N GLY A 477 30.44 -2.74 -12.23
CA GLY A 477 30.50 -3.66 -11.10
C GLY A 477 31.75 -3.40 -10.28
N GLY A 478 31.55 -3.17 -8.99
CA GLY A 478 32.61 -3.03 -8.00
C GLY A 478 32.01 -3.26 -6.63
N ALA A 479 32.03 -4.50 -6.16
CA ALA A 479 31.76 -4.82 -4.77
C ALA A 479 32.83 -4.12 -3.92
N LYS A 480 32.45 -3.04 -3.24
CA LYS A 480 33.15 -2.53 -2.07
C LYS A 480 32.18 -2.57 -0.91
N GLY A 481 32.36 -3.58 -0.06
CA GLY A 481 31.85 -3.56 1.30
C GLY A 481 32.39 -2.32 2.00
N GLY A 482 31.47 -1.42 2.32
CA GLY A 482 31.70 -0.22 3.09
C GLY A 482 30.37 0.15 3.69
N GLU A 483 30.14 -0.31 4.93
CA GLU A 483 29.07 0.21 5.77
C GLU A 483 29.33 1.70 6.02
N GLY A 484 28.80 2.52 5.12
CA GLY A 484 28.86 3.97 5.17
C GLY A 484 27.70 4.54 5.98
N ALA A 485 28.07 5.27 7.02
CA ALA A 485 27.25 6.02 7.97
C ALA A 485 26.03 6.77 7.37
N GLY A 486 24.89 6.69 8.07
CA GLY A 486 24.01 7.83 8.35
C GLY A 486 23.26 8.49 7.20
N ALA A 487 22.70 7.73 6.25
CA ALA A 487 21.77 8.27 5.25
C ALA A 487 20.33 7.84 5.56
N GLY A 488 19.42 8.80 5.77
CA GLY A 488 17.99 8.53 5.92
C GLY A 488 17.41 7.75 4.72
N PRO A 489 16.20 7.17 4.85
CA PRO A 489 15.63 6.32 3.80
C PRO A 489 15.52 7.10 2.50
N ARG A 490 16.08 6.53 1.42
CA ARG A 490 15.97 7.11 0.08
C ARG A 490 14.50 7.13 -0.34
N ALA A 491 13.97 8.30 -0.69
CA ALA A 491 12.62 8.41 -1.23
C ALA A 491 12.42 7.50 -2.46
N LEU A 492 11.36 6.71 -2.44
CA LEU A 492 10.97 5.86 -3.58
C LEU A 492 10.57 6.72 -4.77
N LYS A 493 11.09 6.38 -5.95
CA LYS A 493 10.55 6.93 -7.20
C LYS A 493 9.15 6.35 -7.44
N PRO A 494 8.24 7.09 -8.10
CA PRO A 494 6.89 6.58 -8.38
C PRO A 494 6.87 5.22 -9.10
N VAL A 495 7.79 4.99 -10.03
CA VAL A 495 7.90 3.70 -10.74
C VAL A 495 8.27 2.54 -9.81
N GLU A 496 9.10 2.80 -8.81
CA GLU A 496 9.51 1.77 -7.83
C GLU A 496 8.35 1.46 -6.89
N SER A 497 7.66 2.49 -6.39
CA SER A 497 6.43 2.34 -5.60
C SER A 497 5.37 1.52 -6.33
N ARG A 498 5.16 1.76 -7.63
CA ARG A 498 4.27 0.93 -8.47
C ARG A 498 4.76 -0.52 -8.60
N GLY A 499 6.06 -0.72 -8.78
CA GLY A 499 6.66 -2.06 -8.82
C GLY A 499 6.39 -2.84 -7.53
N LEU A 500 6.53 -2.18 -6.37
CA LEU A 500 6.22 -2.79 -5.06
C LEU A 500 4.74 -3.17 -4.94
N ALA A 501 3.82 -2.33 -5.40
CA ALA A 501 2.39 -2.63 -5.41
C ALA A 501 2.06 -3.86 -6.30
N TRP A 502 2.71 -3.97 -7.46
CA TRP A 502 2.56 -5.15 -8.33
C TRP A 502 3.09 -6.44 -7.70
N HIS A 503 4.22 -6.39 -7.01
CA HIS A 503 4.72 -7.55 -6.29
C HIS A 503 3.81 -7.93 -5.11
N ALA A 504 3.22 -6.96 -4.41
CA ALA A 504 2.23 -7.23 -3.36
C ALA A 504 0.98 -7.93 -3.92
N TRP A 505 0.51 -7.52 -5.10
CA TRP A 505 -0.57 -8.24 -5.80
C TRP A 505 -0.16 -9.64 -6.23
N ALA A 506 1.04 -9.80 -6.82
CA ALA A 506 1.54 -11.11 -7.23
C ALA A 506 1.61 -12.11 -6.07
N LYS A 507 1.99 -11.67 -4.86
CA LYS A 507 1.95 -12.49 -3.63
C LYS A 507 0.54 -13.00 -3.32
N ARG A 508 -0.48 -12.16 -3.47
CA ARG A 508 -1.88 -12.59 -3.27
C ARG A 508 -2.33 -13.59 -4.33
N VAL A 509 -1.92 -13.39 -5.59
CA VAL A 509 -2.23 -14.33 -6.69
C VAL A 509 -1.69 -15.73 -6.38
N VAL A 510 -0.48 -15.83 -5.82
CA VAL A 510 0.14 -17.12 -5.46
C VAL A 510 -0.26 -17.65 -4.08
N GLY A 511 -1.19 -16.97 -3.39
CA GLY A 511 -1.69 -17.39 -2.07
C GLY A 511 -0.70 -17.21 -0.91
N TRP A 512 0.29 -16.34 -1.04
CA TRP A 512 1.23 -16.04 0.05
C TRP A 512 0.60 -15.00 0.97
N GLU A 513 -0.26 -15.48 1.87
CA GLU A 513 -0.88 -14.66 2.92
C GLU A 513 -0.38 -15.01 4.35
N PRO A 514 -0.16 -13.99 5.20
CA PRO A 514 -0.18 -12.58 4.81
C PRO A 514 1.02 -12.29 3.90
N ALA A 515 0.89 -11.25 3.09
CA ALA A 515 1.90 -10.89 2.10
C ALA A 515 3.15 -10.26 2.75
N TRP A 516 3.75 -10.96 3.71
CA TRP A 516 5.05 -10.62 4.26
C TRP A 516 6.08 -10.46 3.13
N GLY A 517 6.99 -9.52 3.27
CA GLY A 517 8.24 -9.40 2.56
C GLY A 517 8.84 -8.00 2.63
N SER A 518 10.07 -7.92 3.10
CA SER A 518 10.96 -6.85 2.68
C SER A 518 11.16 -7.01 1.18
N PHE A 519 10.97 -5.95 0.41
CA PHE A 519 11.12 -6.02 -1.04
C PHE A 519 12.60 -5.90 -1.41
N GLU A 520 13.34 -6.92 -1.02
CA GLU A 520 14.74 -7.17 -1.36
C GLU A 520 14.83 -7.89 -2.71
N SER A 521 16.01 -7.89 -3.31
CA SER A 521 16.24 -8.49 -4.62
C SER A 521 15.80 -9.95 -4.67
N ASP A 522 16.07 -10.70 -3.60
CA ASP A 522 15.86 -12.14 -3.57
C ASP A 522 14.37 -12.47 -3.43
N ASP A 523 13.63 -11.67 -2.66
CA ASP A 523 12.17 -11.79 -2.53
C ASP A 523 11.48 -11.48 -3.86
N PHE A 524 11.97 -10.51 -4.66
CA PHE A 524 11.42 -10.23 -6.00
C PHE A 524 11.51 -11.45 -6.93
N TRP A 525 12.67 -12.11 -6.97
CA TRP A 525 12.86 -13.29 -7.81
C TRP A 525 11.97 -14.46 -7.39
N ARG A 526 11.80 -14.67 -6.08
CA ARG A 526 10.93 -15.71 -5.55
C ARG A 526 9.46 -15.46 -5.92
N VAL A 527 8.98 -14.23 -5.77
CA VAL A 527 7.62 -13.85 -6.15
C VAL A 527 7.40 -14.04 -7.66
N ALA A 528 8.34 -13.60 -8.50
CA ALA A 528 8.26 -13.78 -9.94
C ALA A 528 8.20 -15.26 -10.33
N GLY A 529 9.05 -16.11 -9.73
CA GLY A 529 9.06 -17.54 -10.00
C GLY A 529 7.82 -18.28 -9.52
N ALA A 530 7.30 -17.92 -8.35
CA ALA A 530 6.04 -18.44 -7.84
C ALA A 530 4.87 -18.04 -8.76
N LEU A 531 4.84 -16.79 -9.22
CA LEU A 531 3.80 -16.28 -10.13
C LEU A 531 3.85 -17.00 -11.48
N ALA A 532 5.04 -17.22 -12.03
CA ALA A 532 5.21 -17.95 -13.29
C ALA A 532 4.78 -19.42 -13.20
N SER A 533 5.01 -20.04 -12.04
CA SER A 533 4.64 -21.44 -11.75
C SER A 533 3.18 -21.59 -11.34
N CYS A 534 2.50 -20.49 -11.02
CA CYS A 534 1.10 -20.48 -10.60
C CYS A 534 0.18 -21.03 -11.72
N PRO A 535 -0.73 -21.98 -11.40
CA PRO A 535 -1.73 -22.45 -12.34
C PRO A 535 -2.65 -21.31 -12.78
N PRO A 536 -2.81 -21.05 -14.10
CA PRO A 536 -3.73 -20.04 -14.59
C PRO A 536 -5.16 -20.55 -14.71
N TRP A 537 -6.11 -19.63 -14.65
CA TRP A 537 -7.49 -19.86 -15.07
C TRP A 537 -7.56 -19.95 -16.60
N ALA A 538 -8.14 -21.02 -17.12
CA ALA A 538 -8.44 -21.12 -18.54
C ALA A 538 -9.83 -20.51 -18.82
N VAL A 539 -9.88 -19.48 -19.66
CA VAL A 539 -11.11 -18.73 -19.95
C VAL A 539 -11.34 -18.67 -21.45
N SER A 540 -12.54 -19.01 -21.90
CA SER A 540 -12.92 -18.89 -23.31
C SER A 540 -13.08 -17.42 -23.69
N LEU A 541 -12.40 -16.99 -24.75
CA LEU A 541 -12.57 -15.67 -25.35
C LEU A 541 -13.94 -15.50 -26.02
N ASP A 542 -14.67 -16.59 -26.29
CA ASP A 542 -16.04 -16.53 -26.81
C ASP A 542 -17.08 -16.28 -25.71
N ALA A 543 -16.73 -16.57 -24.46
CA ALA A 543 -17.55 -16.24 -23.29
C ALA A 543 -17.33 -14.80 -22.80
N LEU A 544 -16.26 -14.13 -23.25
CA LEU A 544 -15.89 -12.79 -22.80
C LEU A 544 -16.01 -11.77 -23.92
N HIS A 545 -16.40 -10.56 -23.55
CA HIS A 545 -16.16 -9.38 -24.36
C HIS A 545 -14.76 -8.82 -24.07
N VAL A 546 -13.99 -8.47 -25.10
CA VAL A 546 -12.68 -7.81 -24.91
C VAL A 546 -12.78 -6.34 -25.29
N GLN A 547 -12.56 -5.44 -24.33
CA GLN A 547 -12.56 -4.00 -24.58
C GLN A 547 -11.15 -3.43 -24.52
N LEU A 548 -10.79 -2.59 -25.49
CA LEU A 548 -9.51 -1.89 -25.53
C LEU A 548 -9.69 -0.42 -25.16
N LEU A 549 -8.97 0.03 -24.12
CA LEU A 549 -8.96 1.44 -23.75
C LEU A 549 -8.02 2.28 -24.65
N ALA A 550 -7.22 1.62 -25.48
CA ALA A 550 -6.24 2.27 -26.34
C ALA A 550 -6.17 1.63 -27.72
N GLY A 551 -6.51 2.42 -28.74
CA GLY A 551 -6.37 2.06 -30.15
C GLY A 551 -7.42 1.06 -30.64
N SER A 552 -7.35 0.78 -31.94
CA SER A 552 -8.08 -0.31 -32.60
C SER A 552 -7.08 -1.32 -33.13
N ILE A 553 -7.40 -2.61 -33.07
CA ILE A 553 -6.53 -3.66 -33.60
C ILE A 553 -7.25 -4.48 -34.68
N ALA A 554 -6.47 -5.06 -35.59
CA ALA A 554 -7.00 -6.08 -36.48
C ALA A 554 -7.28 -7.38 -35.68
N PRO A 555 -8.33 -8.15 -35.98
CA PRO A 555 -8.67 -9.37 -35.23
C PRO A 555 -7.52 -10.38 -35.11
N GLN A 556 -6.65 -10.47 -36.13
CA GLN A 556 -5.49 -11.37 -36.15
C GLN A 556 -4.41 -11.01 -35.11
N GLN A 557 -4.48 -9.80 -34.55
CA GLN A 557 -3.52 -9.27 -33.60
C GLN A 557 -3.95 -9.46 -32.14
N LEU A 558 -5.19 -9.90 -31.90
CA LEU A 558 -5.77 -10.03 -30.56
C LEU A 558 -4.92 -10.88 -29.62
N GLY A 559 -4.51 -12.07 -30.07
CA GLY A 559 -3.66 -12.95 -29.25
C GLY A 559 -2.31 -12.32 -28.89
N ARG A 560 -1.72 -11.53 -29.81
CA ARG A 560 -0.45 -10.82 -29.55
C ARG A 560 -0.61 -9.66 -28.59
N LEU A 561 -1.76 -8.98 -28.63
CA LEU A 561 -2.06 -7.88 -27.72
C LEU A 561 -2.31 -8.41 -26.31
N LEU A 562 -3.12 -9.46 -26.20
CA LEU A 562 -3.52 -10.02 -24.91
C LEU A 562 -2.35 -10.71 -24.20
N ASN A 563 -1.43 -11.36 -24.92
CA ASN A 563 -0.34 -12.08 -24.29
C ASN A 563 0.58 -11.15 -23.46
N GLY A 564 0.67 -11.41 -22.15
CA GLY A 564 1.41 -10.59 -21.20
C GLY A 564 0.69 -9.32 -20.74
N ALA A 565 -0.54 -9.08 -21.20
CA ALA A 565 -1.31 -7.90 -20.84
C ALA A 565 -1.83 -7.99 -19.40
N VAL A 566 -1.82 -6.83 -18.74
CA VAL A 566 -2.58 -6.60 -17.52
C VAL A 566 -3.99 -6.14 -17.92
N VAL A 567 -4.99 -6.82 -17.40
CA VAL A 567 -6.39 -6.60 -17.74
C VAL A 567 -7.23 -6.30 -16.50
N GLY A 568 -8.26 -5.47 -16.66
CA GLY A 568 -9.36 -5.35 -15.71
C GLY A 568 -10.38 -6.45 -15.96
N LEU A 569 -10.84 -7.12 -14.90
CA LEU A 569 -11.90 -8.11 -14.96
C LEU A 569 -13.20 -7.44 -14.49
N LEU A 570 -14.13 -7.20 -15.41
CA LEU A 570 -15.33 -6.42 -15.17
C LEU A 570 -16.57 -7.33 -15.14
N ALA A 571 -17.41 -7.12 -14.14
CA ALA A 571 -18.60 -7.91 -13.95
C ALA A 571 -19.75 -7.41 -14.84
N THR A 572 -20.44 -8.35 -15.46
CA THR A 572 -21.66 -8.09 -16.26
C THR A 572 -22.91 -8.66 -15.60
N GLN A 573 -22.73 -9.46 -14.56
CA GLN A 573 -23.81 -10.05 -13.78
C GLN A 573 -23.47 -10.03 -12.30
N HIS A 574 -24.50 -10.21 -11.48
CA HIS A 574 -24.38 -10.30 -10.03
C HIS A 574 -23.72 -11.62 -9.63
N PRO A 575 -23.01 -11.66 -8.49
CA PRO A 575 -22.43 -12.90 -7.98
C PRO A 575 -23.50 -13.92 -7.63
N PRO A 576 -23.20 -15.22 -7.80
CA PRO A 576 -24.09 -16.26 -7.32
C PRO A 576 -24.26 -16.12 -5.79
N PRO A 577 -25.46 -16.44 -5.25
CA PRO A 577 -25.65 -16.49 -3.81
C PRO A 577 -24.71 -17.55 -3.21
N PRO A 578 -24.20 -17.34 -1.98
CA PRO A 578 -23.30 -18.28 -1.34
C PRO A 578 -23.94 -19.67 -1.21
N ALA A 579 -23.16 -20.71 -1.54
CA ALA A 579 -23.63 -22.09 -1.53
C ALA A 579 -24.16 -22.48 -0.13
N GLY A 580 -25.43 -22.92 -0.08
CA GLY A 580 -26.09 -23.33 1.17
C GLY A 580 -27.12 -22.34 1.73
N MET A 581 -27.22 -21.11 1.18
CA MET A 581 -28.29 -20.19 1.51
C MET A 581 -29.51 -20.43 0.60
N VAL A 582 -30.52 -21.15 1.09
CA VAL A 582 -31.87 -21.10 0.49
C VAL A 582 -32.34 -19.65 0.59
N ALA A 583 -32.88 -19.08 -0.50
CA ALA A 583 -33.40 -17.72 -0.54
C ALA A 583 -34.40 -17.51 0.61
N ALA A 584 -33.90 -17.02 1.75
CA ALA A 584 -34.75 -16.64 2.87
C ALA A 584 -35.53 -15.42 2.40
N ALA A 585 -36.86 -15.46 2.57
CA ALA A 585 -37.71 -14.31 2.35
C ALA A 585 -37.07 -13.07 3.02
N PRO A 586 -37.13 -11.89 2.37
CA PRO A 586 -36.48 -10.69 2.87
C PRO A 586 -36.84 -10.52 4.35
N PRO A 587 -35.86 -10.32 5.25
CA PRO A 587 -36.13 -10.27 6.68
C PRO A 587 -37.16 -9.18 6.93
N PRO A 588 -38.17 -9.42 7.81
CA PRO A 588 -39.09 -8.36 8.19
C PRO A 588 -38.26 -7.20 8.72
N ARG A 589 -38.52 -5.99 8.21
CA ARG A 589 -37.84 -4.75 8.63
C ARG A 589 -37.79 -4.72 10.17
N ARG A 590 -36.63 -5.05 10.75
CA ARG A 590 -36.47 -5.08 12.21
C ARG A 590 -36.71 -3.65 12.71
N ARG A 591 -37.76 -3.48 13.51
CA ARG A 591 -38.06 -2.23 14.23
C ARG A 591 -37.28 -2.10 15.55
N SER A 592 -36.33 -3.00 15.84
CA SER A 592 -35.62 -3.01 17.13
C SER A 592 -34.26 -2.32 17.06
N ALA A 593 -34.01 -1.42 18.00
CA ALA A 593 -32.85 -0.56 18.19
C ALA A 593 -31.54 -1.27 18.63
N ALA A 594 -31.25 -2.46 18.11
CA ALA A 594 -29.95 -3.11 18.36
C ALA A 594 -28.88 -2.45 17.45
N PRO A 595 -27.65 -2.22 17.94
CA PRO A 595 -26.57 -1.73 17.09
C PRO A 595 -26.28 -2.74 15.98
N ALA A 596 -26.11 -2.26 14.74
CA ALA A 596 -25.73 -3.10 13.61
C ALA A 596 -24.40 -3.78 13.89
N THR A 597 -24.30 -5.09 13.63
CA THR A 597 -23.03 -5.81 13.76
C THR A 597 -22.09 -5.49 12.59
N ALA A 598 -20.80 -5.78 12.73
CA ALA A 598 -19.85 -5.67 11.62
C ALA A 598 -20.26 -6.55 10.42
N ALA A 599 -20.91 -7.69 10.67
CA ALA A 599 -21.44 -8.57 9.64
C ALA A 599 -22.64 -7.96 8.89
N ASP A 600 -23.57 -7.30 9.59
CA ASP A 600 -24.68 -6.57 8.95
C ASP A 600 -24.18 -5.44 8.07
N ALA A 601 -23.17 -4.69 8.56
CA ALA A 601 -22.53 -3.62 7.81
C ALA A 601 -21.82 -4.13 6.54
N ALA A 602 -21.15 -5.29 6.62
CA ALA A 602 -20.48 -5.94 5.50
C ALA A 602 -21.48 -6.44 4.44
N ALA A 603 -22.60 -7.05 4.86
CA ALA A 603 -23.65 -7.51 3.95
C ALA A 603 -24.33 -6.35 3.21
N ALA A 604 -24.65 -5.26 3.91
CA ALA A 604 -25.18 -4.05 3.30
C ALA A 604 -24.18 -3.41 2.32
N ALA A 605 -22.88 -3.49 2.64
CA ALA A 605 -21.82 -3.03 1.77
C ALA A 605 -21.75 -3.86 0.48
N ASP A 606 -21.79 -5.20 0.55
CA ASP A 606 -21.76 -6.02 -0.67
C ASP A 606 -22.96 -5.72 -1.57
N ALA A 607 -24.17 -5.60 -1.01
CA ALA A 607 -25.36 -5.22 -1.77
C ALA A 607 -25.20 -3.87 -2.50
N ALA A 608 -24.69 -2.84 -1.81
CA ALA A 608 -24.48 -1.52 -2.40
C ALA A 608 -23.44 -1.53 -3.54
N ALA A 609 -22.41 -2.37 -3.49
CA ALA A 609 -21.41 -2.44 -4.56
C ALA A 609 -21.98 -2.96 -5.90
N TRP A 610 -23.08 -3.71 -5.86
CA TRP A 610 -23.68 -4.34 -7.03
C TRP A 610 -24.92 -3.65 -7.56
N GLU A 611 -25.57 -2.81 -6.76
CA GLU A 611 -26.87 -2.22 -7.09
C GLU A 611 -26.87 -1.31 -8.34
N GLU A 612 -25.73 -0.73 -8.74
CA GLU A 612 -25.63 0.04 -10.00
C GLU A 612 -25.49 -0.86 -11.25
N LEU A 613 -25.12 -2.14 -11.07
CA LEU A 613 -24.95 -3.06 -12.18
C LEU A 613 -26.32 -3.50 -12.73
N ASP A 614 -26.64 -3.02 -13.93
CA ASP A 614 -27.72 -3.53 -14.77
C ASP A 614 -27.16 -4.62 -15.73
N PRO A 615 -27.44 -5.91 -15.49
CA PRO A 615 -26.93 -6.98 -16.33
C PRO A 615 -27.46 -6.94 -17.77
N ALA A 616 -28.67 -6.44 -17.98
CA ALA A 616 -29.26 -6.37 -19.32
C ALA A 616 -28.57 -5.28 -20.15
N ALA A 617 -28.33 -4.12 -19.57
CA ALA A 617 -27.54 -3.06 -20.20
C ALA A 617 -26.09 -3.49 -20.45
N ALA A 618 -25.48 -4.21 -19.49
CA ALA A 618 -24.13 -4.74 -19.64
C ALA A 618 -24.04 -5.75 -20.80
N ALA A 619 -24.96 -6.72 -20.86
CA ALA A 619 -24.99 -7.71 -21.94
C ALA A 619 -25.26 -7.09 -23.32
N ALA A 620 -26.10 -6.05 -23.39
CA ALA A 620 -26.37 -5.33 -24.63
C ALA A 620 -25.16 -4.52 -25.12
N ALA A 621 -24.44 -3.86 -24.20
CA ALA A 621 -23.26 -3.06 -24.55
C ALA A 621 -22.01 -3.91 -24.81
N PHE A 622 -21.91 -5.07 -24.16
CA PHE A 622 -20.72 -5.93 -24.19
C PHE A 622 -21.09 -7.38 -24.55
N PRO A 623 -21.48 -7.64 -25.81
CA PRO A 623 -21.82 -9.00 -26.25
C PRO A 623 -20.60 -9.93 -26.15
N PRO A 624 -20.77 -11.18 -25.65
CA PRO A 624 -19.70 -12.18 -25.58
C PRO A 624 -19.06 -12.48 -26.94
N GLY A 625 -17.75 -12.76 -26.94
CA GLY A 625 -16.96 -13.07 -28.14
C GLY A 625 -16.60 -11.86 -29.00
N ALA A 626 -17.14 -10.67 -28.70
CA ALA A 626 -16.86 -9.44 -29.43
C ALA A 626 -15.65 -8.68 -28.87
N VAL A 627 -15.08 -7.83 -29.72
CA VAL A 627 -14.00 -6.90 -29.36
C VAL A 627 -14.48 -5.47 -29.61
N SER A 628 -14.34 -4.59 -28.62
CA SER A 628 -14.67 -3.16 -28.74
C SER A 628 -13.49 -2.26 -28.36
N TYR A 629 -13.61 -0.98 -28.70
CA TYR A 629 -12.63 0.06 -28.38
C TYR A 629 -13.37 1.32 -27.90
N ILE A 630 -12.73 2.11 -27.02
CA ILE A 630 -13.32 3.39 -26.58
C ILE A 630 -13.61 4.28 -27.78
N GLY A 631 -14.78 4.92 -27.77
CA GLY A 631 -15.21 5.83 -28.83
C GLY A 631 -15.76 5.14 -30.08
N ALA A 632 -15.84 3.80 -30.12
CA ALA A 632 -16.48 3.07 -31.20
C ALA A 632 -18.00 3.31 -31.30
N SER A 633 -18.63 3.59 -30.16
CA SER A 633 -20.07 3.80 -30.02
C SER A 633 -20.39 5.29 -29.88
N ALA A 634 -21.53 5.71 -30.43
CA ALA A 634 -22.05 7.06 -30.30
C ALA A 634 -22.50 7.39 -28.86
N ALA A 635 -22.85 6.38 -28.06
CA ALA A 635 -23.18 6.51 -26.65
C ALA A 635 -22.09 5.84 -25.78
N PRO A 636 -21.70 6.45 -24.64
CA PRO A 636 -20.74 5.84 -23.74
C PRO A 636 -21.33 4.53 -23.17
N PRO A 637 -20.54 3.44 -23.12
CA PRO A 637 -21.01 2.18 -22.56
C PRO A 637 -21.25 2.31 -21.04
N PRO A 638 -22.07 1.43 -20.44
CA PRO A 638 -22.28 1.43 -19.00
C PRO A 638 -20.96 1.17 -18.27
N LEU A 639 -20.74 1.88 -17.18
CA LEU A 639 -19.55 1.72 -16.35
C LEU A 639 -19.73 0.51 -15.44
N LEU A 640 -18.93 -0.54 -15.65
CA LEU A 640 -19.06 -1.79 -14.90
C LEU A 640 -18.15 -1.83 -13.65
N PRO A 641 -18.57 -2.55 -12.59
CA PRO A 641 -17.70 -2.86 -11.46
C PRO A 641 -16.49 -3.71 -11.87
N CYS A 642 -15.30 -3.34 -11.40
CA CYS A 642 -14.08 -4.12 -11.54
C CYS A 642 -13.96 -5.08 -10.36
N VAL A 643 -14.06 -6.39 -10.60
CA VAL A 643 -13.92 -7.40 -9.54
C VAL A 643 -12.47 -7.69 -9.19
N GLY A 644 -11.53 -7.36 -10.08
CA GLY A 644 -10.10 -7.44 -9.85
C GLY A 644 -9.28 -7.31 -11.12
N LEU A 645 -7.98 -7.58 -10.98
CA LEU A 645 -7.02 -7.52 -12.08
C LEU A 645 -6.61 -8.92 -12.52
N GLY A 646 -6.29 -9.07 -13.80
CA GLY A 646 -5.76 -10.29 -14.38
C GLY A 646 -4.43 -10.03 -15.09
N LEU A 647 -3.52 -11.01 -15.04
CA LEU A 647 -2.38 -11.10 -15.94
C LEU A 647 -2.64 -12.22 -16.94
N VAL A 648 -2.75 -11.87 -18.22
CA VAL A 648 -2.88 -12.87 -19.29
C VAL A 648 -1.50 -13.49 -19.54
N ARG A 649 -1.32 -14.71 -19.06
CA ARG A 649 -0.07 -15.47 -19.15
C ARG A 649 0.18 -16.01 -20.57
N ALA A 650 -0.87 -16.50 -21.21
CA ALA A 650 -0.82 -17.12 -22.52
C ALA A 650 -2.19 -16.99 -23.21
N VAL A 651 -2.20 -17.03 -24.54
CA VAL A 651 -3.43 -17.10 -25.34
C VAL A 651 -3.26 -18.16 -26.41
N ASP A 652 -4.14 -19.14 -26.43
CA ASP A 652 -4.29 -20.07 -27.53
C ASP A 652 -5.41 -19.57 -28.46
N MET A 653 -5.02 -19.04 -29.61
CA MET A 653 -5.98 -18.54 -30.60
C MET A 653 -6.67 -19.66 -31.39
N ALA A 654 -6.15 -20.89 -31.39
CA ALA A 654 -6.79 -22.02 -32.06
C ALA A 654 -8.01 -22.50 -31.28
N SER A 655 -7.88 -22.65 -29.95
CA SER A 655 -9.01 -22.94 -29.07
C SER A 655 -9.75 -21.70 -28.56
N ARG A 656 -9.27 -20.49 -28.89
CA ARG A 656 -9.76 -19.20 -28.38
C ARG A 656 -9.81 -19.17 -26.85
N THR A 657 -8.75 -19.65 -26.21
CA THR A 657 -8.61 -19.73 -24.76
C THR A 657 -7.53 -18.77 -24.27
N ALA A 658 -7.85 -17.93 -23.29
CA ALA A 658 -6.88 -17.12 -22.55
C ALA A 658 -6.57 -17.77 -21.20
N TYR A 659 -5.30 -17.77 -20.81
CA TYR A 659 -4.82 -18.26 -19.52
C TYR A 659 -4.50 -17.08 -18.61
N VAL A 660 -5.29 -16.87 -17.57
CA VAL A 660 -5.26 -15.66 -16.74
C VAL A 660 -4.85 -15.98 -15.29
N LEU A 661 -3.90 -15.22 -14.76
CA LEU A 661 -3.51 -15.23 -13.35
C LEU A 661 -4.22 -14.09 -12.61
N THR A 662 -4.85 -14.37 -11.47
CA THR A 662 -5.61 -13.38 -10.70
C THR A 662 -5.79 -13.81 -9.24
N ASP A 663 -5.91 -12.83 -8.34
CA ASP A 663 -6.24 -13.02 -6.93
C ASP A 663 -7.77 -12.95 -6.66
N VAL A 664 -8.58 -12.97 -7.73
CA VAL A 664 -10.05 -13.00 -7.64
C VAL A 664 -10.54 -14.44 -7.36
N PRO A 665 -11.38 -14.65 -6.33
CA PRO A 665 -11.97 -15.95 -6.03
C PRO A 665 -12.85 -16.50 -7.16
N ALA A 666 -12.96 -17.83 -7.23
CA ALA A 666 -13.72 -18.55 -8.25
C ALA A 666 -15.17 -18.06 -8.37
N GLU A 667 -15.87 -17.90 -7.24
CA GLU A 667 -17.30 -17.49 -7.25
C GLU A 667 -17.51 -16.11 -7.86
N ARG A 668 -16.47 -15.26 -7.83
CA ARG A 668 -16.51 -13.89 -8.34
C ARG A 668 -16.07 -13.82 -9.79
N LEU A 669 -15.25 -14.77 -10.24
CA LEU A 669 -14.89 -14.91 -11.65
C LEU A 669 -16.10 -15.28 -12.50
N GLU A 670 -17.08 -15.99 -11.95
CA GLU A 670 -18.35 -16.28 -12.63
C GLU A 670 -19.11 -15.00 -13.04
N CYS A 671 -18.89 -13.87 -12.36
CA CYS A 671 -19.54 -12.60 -12.68
C CYS A 671 -18.95 -11.92 -13.93
N VAL A 672 -17.73 -12.30 -14.31
CA VAL A 672 -16.91 -11.58 -15.29
C VAL A 672 -17.42 -11.87 -16.69
N GLY A 673 -17.87 -10.83 -17.37
CA GLY A 673 -18.24 -10.90 -18.80
C GLY A 673 -17.37 -10.01 -19.68
N VAL A 674 -16.60 -9.08 -19.10
CA VAL A 674 -15.73 -8.17 -19.86
C VAL A 674 -14.31 -8.25 -19.34
N MET A 675 -13.36 -8.40 -20.27
CA MET A 675 -11.94 -8.25 -20.04
C MET A 675 -11.47 -6.95 -20.70
N VAL A 676 -10.98 -6.01 -19.90
CA VAL A 676 -10.57 -4.69 -20.39
C VAL A 676 -9.05 -4.58 -20.42
N VAL A 677 -8.49 -4.24 -21.59
CA VAL A 677 -7.05 -4.01 -21.78
C VAL A 677 -6.76 -2.51 -21.67
N GLY A 678 -5.99 -2.15 -20.66
CA GLY A 678 -5.49 -0.79 -20.44
C GLY A 678 -4.06 -0.57 -20.96
N ARG A 679 -3.43 0.49 -20.48
CA ARG A 679 -2.01 0.87 -20.67
C ARG A 679 -1.19 0.59 -19.42
N LEU A 680 -1.43 -0.56 -18.79
CA LEU A 680 -0.70 -1.00 -17.61
C LEU A 680 0.43 -1.94 -18.02
N GLU A 681 1.61 -1.71 -17.45
CA GLU A 681 2.79 -2.55 -17.64
C GLU A 681 3.18 -3.20 -16.32
N LEU A 682 3.49 -4.50 -16.37
CA LEU A 682 4.13 -5.17 -15.25
C LEU A 682 5.59 -4.70 -15.12
N PRO A 683 6.11 -4.60 -13.88
CA PRO A 683 7.50 -4.26 -13.67
C PRO A 683 8.41 -5.36 -14.23
N GLY A 684 9.56 -4.95 -14.77
CA GLY A 684 10.58 -5.87 -15.30
C GLY A 684 11.01 -6.96 -14.32
N SER A 685 10.95 -6.69 -13.02
CA SER A 685 11.27 -7.66 -11.97
C SER A 685 10.23 -8.79 -11.79
N LEU A 686 9.04 -8.67 -12.39
CA LEU A 686 8.09 -9.76 -12.52
C LEU A 686 8.15 -10.43 -13.90
N THR A 687 8.64 -9.72 -14.93
CA THR A 687 8.62 -10.19 -16.32
C THR A 687 9.93 -10.80 -16.81
N VAL A 688 11.07 -10.58 -16.13
CA VAL A 688 12.39 -11.10 -16.51
C VAL A 688 12.83 -12.20 -15.54
N GLY A 689 13.38 -13.30 -16.06
CA GLY A 689 13.55 -14.60 -15.39
C GLY A 689 14.96 -15.18 -15.41
N GLY A 690 16.01 -14.44 -15.06
CA GLY A 690 17.37 -14.99 -15.14
C GLY A 690 17.68 -15.53 -16.55
N GLU A 691 18.22 -16.75 -16.65
CA GLU A 691 18.52 -17.41 -17.92
C GLU A 691 17.29 -17.97 -18.66
N VAL A 692 16.10 -17.99 -18.04
CA VAL A 692 14.86 -18.55 -18.61
C VAL A 692 13.86 -17.42 -18.88
N ALA A 693 13.36 -17.34 -20.11
CA ALA A 693 12.27 -16.42 -20.43
C ALA A 693 10.99 -16.88 -19.73
N TRP A 694 10.40 -16.05 -18.86
CA TRP A 694 9.10 -16.33 -18.28
C TRP A 694 8.01 -16.38 -19.37
N PRO A 695 6.89 -17.11 -19.17
CA PRO A 695 5.86 -17.35 -20.20
C PRO A 695 5.22 -16.07 -20.78
N TYR A 696 5.24 -14.96 -20.03
CA TYR A 696 4.77 -13.64 -20.46
C TYR A 696 5.84 -12.79 -21.19
N SER A 697 7.03 -13.33 -21.50
CA SER A 697 8.16 -12.58 -22.09
C SER A 697 7.99 -12.19 -23.56
N ALA A 698 6.83 -12.43 -24.20
CA ALA A 698 6.55 -11.85 -25.50
C ALA A 698 6.16 -10.37 -25.34
N LEU A 699 7.14 -9.54 -24.99
CA LEU A 699 7.01 -8.09 -24.94
C LEU A 699 6.55 -7.56 -26.32
N PHE A 700 5.38 -6.91 -26.35
CA PHE A 700 4.95 -5.98 -27.40
C PHE A 700 5.12 -6.48 -28.84
N GLY A 701 4.21 -7.35 -29.30
CA GLY A 701 4.01 -7.54 -30.75
C GLY A 701 3.48 -6.28 -31.43
N LEU A 702 2.78 -5.42 -30.69
CA LEU A 702 2.26 -4.12 -31.11
C LEU A 702 2.27 -3.19 -29.91
N SER A 703 3.01 -2.08 -30.00
CA SER A 703 2.78 -0.95 -29.09
C SER A 703 1.30 -0.54 -29.20
N ALA A 704 0.66 -0.17 -28.09
CA ALA A 704 -0.68 0.42 -28.09
C ALA A 704 -0.79 1.72 -28.94
N GLU A 705 0.34 2.19 -29.48
CA GLU A 705 0.43 3.15 -30.56
C GLU A 705 0.48 2.43 -31.92
N ALA A 706 -0.62 1.81 -32.33
CA ALA A 706 -0.81 1.41 -33.72
C ALA A 706 -1.24 2.62 -34.57
N THR A 707 -0.37 3.62 -34.67
CA THR A 707 -0.37 4.57 -35.80
C THR A 707 0.92 4.32 -36.57
N GLY A 708 0.79 4.07 -37.87
CA GLY A 708 1.90 3.73 -38.75
C GLY A 708 3.08 4.70 -38.67
N ALA A 709 4.26 4.14 -38.95
CA ALA A 709 5.61 4.74 -38.92
C ALA A 709 6.31 4.76 -37.53
N GLY A 710 6.87 3.60 -37.17
CA GLY A 710 8.21 3.49 -36.57
C GLY A 710 8.53 4.31 -35.32
N ALA A 711 8.18 3.77 -34.16
CA ALA A 711 8.96 3.96 -32.94
C ALA A 711 9.66 2.65 -32.56
N GLY A 712 10.55 2.19 -33.45
CA GLY A 712 11.57 1.24 -33.05
C GLY A 712 12.40 1.91 -31.95
N ARG A 713 12.36 1.36 -30.73
CA ARG A 713 13.26 1.79 -29.66
C ARG A 713 14.68 1.48 -30.14
N ALA A 714 15.33 2.48 -30.75
CA ALA A 714 16.68 2.36 -31.24
C ALA A 714 17.57 1.91 -30.07
N ARG A 715 18.14 0.72 -30.20
CA ARG A 715 19.19 0.21 -29.30
C ARG A 715 20.40 1.12 -29.46
N ARG A 716 20.46 2.22 -28.72
CA ARG A 716 21.67 3.04 -28.58
C ARG A 716 22.59 2.32 -27.60
N ASN A 717 23.27 1.27 -28.07
CA ASN A 717 24.47 0.67 -27.46
C ASN A 717 25.19 -0.29 -28.43
N LEU A 718 25.08 -0.05 -29.75
CA LEU A 718 26.07 -0.57 -30.70
C LEU A 718 27.05 0.55 -31.00
N SER A 719 28.31 0.35 -30.64
CA SER A 719 29.41 1.25 -30.97
C SER A 719 29.54 1.39 -32.50
N ARG A 720 29.71 2.63 -32.97
CA ARG A 720 29.90 3.00 -34.38
C ARG A 720 31.31 2.64 -34.89
N ALA A 721 31.69 1.36 -34.79
CA ALA A 721 32.94 0.86 -35.36
C ALA A 721 32.77 -0.33 -36.31
N SER A 722 31.55 -0.85 -36.51
CA SER A 722 31.31 -2.04 -37.36
C SER A 722 30.39 -1.82 -38.56
N LEU A 723 30.12 -0.57 -38.96
CA LEU A 723 29.23 -0.24 -40.10
C LEU A 723 29.95 0.41 -41.29
N VAL A 724 31.23 0.06 -41.51
CA VAL A 724 31.97 0.44 -42.73
C VAL A 724 32.45 -0.76 -43.55
N GLU A 725 32.27 -2.01 -43.11
CA GLU A 725 32.75 -3.20 -43.87
C GLU A 725 31.67 -4.09 -44.51
N LEU A 726 30.42 -3.62 -44.62
CA LEU A 726 29.34 -4.37 -45.29
C LEU A 726 28.62 -3.54 -46.37
N ALA A 727 29.38 -2.71 -47.07
CA ALA A 727 29.02 -2.16 -48.37
C ALA A 727 30.22 -2.33 -49.31
N GLY A 728 30.37 -3.55 -49.81
CA GLY A 728 31.30 -3.97 -50.86
C GLY A 728 30.71 -5.19 -51.54
#